data_AF-M6FJ52-F1
#
_entry.id   AF-M6FJ52-F1
#
_cell.length_a   1.000
_cell.length_b   1.000
_cell.length_c   1.000
_cell.angle_alpha   90.00
_cell.angle_beta   90.00
_cell.angle_gamma   90.00
#
_symmetry.space_group_name_H-M   'P 1'
#
loop_
_entity.id
_entity.type
_entity.pdbx_description
1 polymer ?
#
loop_
_entity_poly.entity_id
_entity_poly.type
_entity_poly.pdbx_seq_one_letter_code
_entity_poly.pdbx_strand_id
1 'polypeptide(L)'
;MKHHLTYKDDKSDKFWNIEVSGKSFTVTYGKTGTAGQTQTKTFGSEEECQKEAKKLLSEKLKKGYAEGEGQTSSAPVAKKNAPEKKSEIKKPDSLLSETFHKFLKVRVGDFESSTYSKQLQKTNWETLAGEVFDAVYLYWEELGKSEKSPVGIFDIRWDDANTDHCIEFDYDLESNDPESALVDGCIRNTPILDFSNFIKNQLKQKPTKIREVWGDEDFSIAKDILCRLAQEVIRKTTETEVFIRIQKQQPYFLMFSYYHDEDASVFFDSTAKEQKDLYPMLKLGKSPLFKYYSKGSESISASKIGEIDLSDIGLFENLKEFYLSDCKKITSLKSLCELKNIRTISIEKTQLTEFPDFLLGIPSLRSLYFTDNGPFTENKTNISNFSNVEELSINNSALVEIPEFVFQLSKLKKLLVMNNRLTEFPKRLADLKNLEELNLGGNFITGISNLTRAFAQIEELGLYENRLTSLEGIRNFPNLKQLLVWRNELETIPVEIADLKKLIRIDLTKNRISNLPDLGMELESVKELSLGGNRISKLPEFLVRFPNLSSLSLSDNQLEELSDLFGNFKKLEYLSFSNNALASLPVSIAQLESLNDLSLKNNKFGEIPEILKKLKKLKELWMNDNQISELPEFLSEMKALRELKIGNNPIAQNQEEVKNKMAQINSRITLNFS
;
A
#
# COMPACT_ATOMS: atom_id res chain seq x y z
N MET A 1 2.42 -19.15 -34.04
CA MET A 1 1.70 -18.23 -34.96
C MET A 1 1.46 -16.93 -34.20
N LYS A 2 1.86 -15.76 -34.72
CA LYS A 2 1.64 -14.46 -34.07
C LYS A 2 1.16 -13.44 -35.11
N HIS A 3 0.02 -12.80 -34.87
CA HIS A 3 -0.54 -11.77 -35.76
C HIS A 3 -0.91 -10.53 -34.94
N HIS A 4 -0.49 -9.35 -35.41
CA HIS A 4 -0.91 -8.07 -34.90
C HIS A 4 -1.86 -7.43 -35.91
N LEU A 5 -3.08 -7.12 -35.47
CA LEU A 5 -4.14 -6.60 -36.32
C LEU A 5 -4.61 -5.25 -35.78
N THR A 6 -4.70 -4.24 -36.64
CA THR A 6 -5.22 -2.92 -36.27
C THR A 6 -6.43 -2.54 -37.12
N TYR A 7 -7.34 -1.77 -36.53
CA TYR A 7 -8.52 -1.23 -37.21
C TYR A 7 -8.70 0.23 -36.82
N LYS A 8 -8.81 1.10 -37.82
CA LYS A 8 -8.97 2.54 -37.62
C LYS A 8 -10.08 3.10 -38.53
N ASP A 9 -11.05 3.76 -37.90
CA ASP A 9 -12.06 4.60 -38.55
C ASP A 9 -12.19 5.95 -37.82
N ASP A 10 -13.03 6.86 -38.32
CA ASP A 10 -13.20 8.21 -37.75
C ASP A 10 -13.69 8.24 -36.28
N LYS A 11 -14.10 7.09 -35.71
CA LYS A 11 -14.64 6.97 -34.34
C LYS A 11 -13.94 5.90 -33.48
N SER A 12 -13.01 5.11 -34.05
CA SER A 12 -12.44 3.91 -33.43
C SER A 12 -10.99 3.69 -33.84
N ASP A 13 -10.10 3.43 -32.86
CA ASP A 13 -8.73 2.96 -33.09
C ASP A 13 -8.46 1.76 -32.17
N LYS A 14 -8.38 0.55 -32.75
CA LYS A 14 -8.38 -0.73 -32.02
C LYS A 14 -7.28 -1.66 -32.51
N PHE A 15 -6.74 -2.48 -31.61
CA PHE A 15 -5.78 -3.54 -31.93
C PHE A 15 -6.23 -4.91 -31.42
N TRP A 16 -5.75 -5.98 -32.09
CA TRP A 16 -5.87 -7.38 -31.71
C TRP A 16 -4.52 -8.08 -31.94
N ASN A 17 -3.99 -8.70 -30.89
CA ASN A 17 -2.83 -9.60 -30.94
C ASN A 17 -3.34 -11.02 -30.83
N ILE A 18 -2.98 -11.87 -31.78
CA ILE A 18 -3.35 -13.28 -31.80
C ILE A 18 -2.06 -14.09 -31.72
N GLU A 19 -1.83 -14.79 -30.62
CA GLU A 19 -0.65 -15.62 -30.40
C GLU A 19 -1.03 -17.09 -30.15
N VAL A 20 -0.40 -18.01 -30.87
CA VAL A 20 -0.50 -19.45 -30.64
C VAL A 20 0.87 -19.96 -30.19
N SER A 21 0.90 -20.62 -29.03
CA SER A 21 2.06 -21.31 -28.47
C SER A 21 1.65 -22.73 -28.06
N GLY A 22 2.10 -23.73 -28.82
CA GLY A 22 1.70 -25.14 -28.64
C GLY A 22 0.18 -25.32 -28.72
N LYS A 23 -0.42 -25.88 -27.66
CA LYS A 23 -1.87 -26.11 -27.55
C LYS A 23 -2.67 -24.91 -27.03
N SER A 24 -2.01 -23.77 -26.79
CA SER A 24 -2.60 -22.58 -26.20
C SER A 24 -2.70 -21.43 -27.19
N PHE A 25 -3.86 -20.79 -27.17
CA PHE A 25 -4.25 -19.67 -28.02
C PHE A 25 -4.55 -18.46 -27.14
N THR A 26 -3.73 -17.42 -27.25
CA THR A 26 -3.85 -16.18 -26.49
C THR A 26 -4.23 -15.03 -27.42
N VAL A 27 -5.24 -14.28 -27.04
CA VAL A 27 -5.68 -13.09 -27.78
C VAL A 27 -5.74 -11.89 -26.85
N THR A 28 -5.07 -10.81 -27.23
CA THR A 28 -5.12 -9.52 -26.53
C THR A 28 -5.78 -8.48 -27.42
N TYR A 29 -6.81 -7.78 -26.95
CA TYR A 29 -7.49 -6.75 -27.75
C TYR A 29 -7.87 -5.52 -26.95
N GLY A 30 -7.86 -4.35 -27.58
CA GLY A 30 -8.13 -3.08 -26.90
C GLY A 30 -8.11 -1.88 -27.83
N LYS A 31 -8.15 -0.67 -27.25
CA LYS A 31 -7.85 0.56 -28.00
C LYS A 31 -6.33 0.68 -28.19
N THR A 32 -5.89 1.10 -29.36
CA THR A 32 -4.46 1.27 -29.68
C THR A 32 -3.81 2.22 -28.68
N GLY A 33 -2.68 1.82 -28.09
CA GLY A 33 -1.99 2.57 -27.02
C GLY A 33 -2.44 2.26 -25.59
N THR A 34 -3.35 1.29 -25.38
CA THR A 34 -3.72 0.78 -24.06
C THR A 34 -3.22 -0.65 -23.87
N ALA A 35 -3.13 -1.13 -22.61
CA ALA A 35 -2.70 -2.50 -22.31
C ALA A 35 -3.63 -3.59 -22.90
N GLY A 36 -4.88 -3.25 -23.23
CA GLY A 36 -5.88 -4.18 -23.76
C GLY A 36 -6.37 -5.21 -22.73
N GLN A 37 -7.25 -6.11 -23.17
CA GLN A 37 -7.72 -7.27 -22.40
C GLN A 37 -7.20 -8.56 -23.04
N THR A 38 -6.68 -9.48 -22.24
CA THR A 38 -6.11 -10.75 -22.69
C THR A 38 -7.00 -11.93 -22.31
N GLN A 39 -7.21 -12.86 -23.25
CA GLN A 39 -7.87 -14.14 -23.03
C GLN A 39 -7.01 -15.28 -23.58
N THR A 40 -6.90 -16.38 -22.85
CA THR A 40 -6.18 -17.58 -23.27
C THR A 40 -7.10 -18.80 -23.25
N LYS A 41 -7.06 -19.61 -24.32
CA LYS A 41 -7.78 -20.89 -24.43
C LYS A 41 -6.79 -22.02 -24.76
N THR A 42 -7.03 -23.20 -24.21
CA THR A 42 -6.20 -24.40 -24.46
C THR A 42 -7.04 -25.47 -25.16
N PHE A 43 -6.47 -26.13 -26.17
CA PHE A 43 -7.15 -27.12 -27.02
C PHE A 43 -6.57 -28.54 -26.85
N GLY A 44 -7.31 -29.56 -27.33
CA GLY A 44 -6.91 -30.96 -27.20
C GLY A 44 -5.66 -31.30 -28.02
N SER A 45 -5.52 -30.67 -29.20
CA SER A 45 -4.36 -30.79 -30.08
C SER A 45 -3.88 -29.42 -30.58
N GLU A 46 -2.63 -29.37 -31.04
CA GLU A 46 -2.05 -28.18 -31.66
C GLU A 46 -2.73 -27.85 -33.00
N GLU A 47 -3.20 -28.87 -33.74
CA GLU A 47 -3.94 -28.69 -35.00
C GLU A 47 -5.30 -28.02 -34.78
N GLU A 48 -6.04 -28.39 -33.73
CA GLU A 48 -7.28 -27.71 -33.35
C GLU A 48 -7.04 -26.26 -32.95
N CYS A 49 -5.97 -26.01 -32.17
CA CYS A 49 -5.57 -24.68 -31.75
C CYS A 49 -5.23 -23.78 -32.95
N GLN A 50 -4.45 -24.28 -33.92
CA GLN A 50 -4.10 -23.54 -35.12
C GLN A 50 -5.31 -23.29 -36.04
N LYS A 51 -6.24 -24.25 -36.12
CA LYS A 51 -7.47 -24.10 -36.93
C LYS A 51 -8.36 -22.98 -36.38
N GLU A 52 -8.54 -22.91 -35.07
CA GLU A 52 -9.34 -21.84 -34.45
C GLU A 52 -8.64 -20.47 -34.54
N ALA A 53 -7.31 -20.43 -34.41
CA ALA A 53 -6.53 -19.21 -34.60
C ALA A 53 -6.65 -18.63 -36.01
N LYS A 54 -6.54 -19.48 -37.05
CA LYS A 54 -6.71 -19.08 -38.46
C LYS A 54 -8.14 -18.61 -38.76
N LYS A 55 -9.15 -19.23 -38.13
CA LYS A 55 -10.55 -18.84 -38.25
C LYS A 55 -10.77 -17.43 -37.67
N LEU A 56 -10.25 -17.15 -36.48
CA LEU A 56 -10.34 -15.82 -35.87
C LEU A 56 -9.61 -14.76 -36.71
N LEU A 57 -8.41 -15.07 -37.18
CA LEU A 57 -7.64 -14.18 -38.06
C LEU A 57 -8.45 -13.82 -39.33
N SER A 58 -9.00 -14.83 -40.02
CA SER A 58 -9.82 -14.63 -41.21
C SER A 58 -11.08 -13.78 -40.94
N GLU A 59 -11.73 -13.98 -39.79
CA GLU A 59 -12.89 -13.18 -39.38
C GLU A 59 -12.52 -11.70 -39.17
N LYS A 60 -11.37 -11.41 -38.56
CA LYS A 60 -10.91 -10.03 -38.33
C LYS A 60 -10.50 -9.33 -39.61
N LEU A 61 -9.79 -10.01 -40.51
CA LEU A 61 -9.45 -9.48 -41.82
C LEU A 61 -10.72 -9.13 -42.63
N LYS A 62 -11.77 -9.98 -42.58
CA LYS A 62 -13.08 -9.68 -43.21
C LYS A 62 -13.80 -8.48 -42.59
N LYS A 63 -13.54 -8.17 -41.32
CA LYS A 63 -14.10 -7.00 -40.61
C LYS A 63 -13.29 -5.72 -40.85
N GLY A 64 -12.31 -5.74 -41.76
CA GLY A 64 -11.52 -4.58 -42.16
C GLY A 64 -10.29 -4.32 -41.30
N TYR A 65 -9.91 -5.24 -40.40
CA TYR A 65 -8.63 -5.14 -39.69
C TYR A 65 -7.50 -5.38 -40.68
N ALA A 66 -6.46 -4.56 -40.61
CA ALA A 66 -5.23 -4.73 -41.39
C ALA A 66 -4.17 -5.43 -40.52
N GLU A 67 -3.41 -6.32 -41.14
CA GLU A 67 -2.26 -6.95 -40.50
C GLU A 67 -1.12 -5.93 -40.46
N GLY A 68 -0.68 -5.58 -39.25
CA GLY A 68 0.50 -4.73 -39.03
C GLY A 68 1.72 -5.58 -38.70
N GLU A 69 2.90 -5.16 -39.15
CA GLU A 69 4.16 -5.83 -38.82
C GLU A 69 4.43 -5.73 -37.31
N GLY A 70 4.13 -6.81 -36.59
CA GLY A 70 4.52 -6.98 -35.19
C GLY A 70 6.01 -7.25 -35.08
N GLN A 71 6.72 -6.40 -34.33
CA GLN A 71 8.09 -6.68 -33.88
C GLN A 71 8.12 -7.97 -33.05
N THR A 72 8.72 -9.03 -33.59
CA THR A 72 9.33 -10.10 -32.79
C THR A 72 10.67 -10.49 -33.40
N SER A 73 11.68 -10.49 -32.53
CA SER A 73 13.10 -10.74 -32.78
C SER A 73 13.43 -12.11 -33.39
N SER A 74 14.24 -12.13 -34.46
CA SER A 74 15.21 -13.20 -34.74
C SER A 74 16.25 -12.75 -35.78
N ALA A 75 17.54 -12.90 -35.47
CA ALA A 75 18.69 -12.70 -36.38
C ALA A 75 19.04 -14.01 -37.15
N PRO A 76 20.09 -14.08 -38.00
CA PRO A 76 20.22 -13.46 -39.33
C PRO A 76 20.71 -14.47 -40.41
N VAL A 77 20.30 -14.38 -41.69
CA VAL A 77 21.12 -14.86 -42.84
C VAL A 77 20.88 -14.02 -44.11
N ALA A 78 21.94 -13.86 -44.90
CA ALA A 78 22.28 -12.75 -45.80
C ALA A 78 22.01 -12.91 -47.31
N LYS A 79 22.25 -11.78 -48.03
CA LYS A 79 22.49 -11.52 -49.48
C LYS A 79 21.23 -11.24 -50.33
N LYS A 80 21.16 -10.25 -51.24
CA LYS A 80 22.14 -9.34 -51.89
C LYS A 80 21.37 -8.21 -52.63
N ASN A 81 21.90 -6.98 -52.55
CA ASN A 81 21.89 -5.83 -53.49
C ASN A 81 20.65 -5.43 -54.32
N ALA A 82 20.19 -4.18 -54.12
CA ALA A 82 19.89 -3.19 -55.18
C ALA A 82 19.89 -1.74 -54.60
N PRO A 83 20.24 -0.69 -55.37
CA PRO A 83 20.83 0.55 -54.84
C PRO A 83 19.84 1.58 -54.30
N GLU A 84 20.27 2.27 -53.23
CA GLU A 84 19.59 3.34 -52.51
C GLU A 84 19.41 4.63 -53.32
N LYS A 85 18.21 5.24 -53.21
CA LYS A 85 18.02 6.68 -53.46
C LYS A 85 18.19 7.42 -52.13
N LYS A 86 19.17 8.34 -52.07
CA LYS A 86 19.41 9.25 -50.94
C LYS A 86 18.15 10.07 -50.63
N SER A 87 17.59 9.90 -49.44
CA SER A 87 16.64 10.84 -48.83
C SER A 87 17.37 11.68 -47.79
N GLU A 88 17.52 12.99 -48.02
CA GLU A 88 18.08 13.93 -47.03
C GLU A 88 17.12 14.07 -45.84
N ILE A 89 17.64 13.84 -44.63
CA ILE A 89 16.93 13.97 -43.35
C ILE A 89 17.04 15.45 -42.90
N LYS A 90 15.91 16.09 -42.56
CA LYS A 90 15.86 17.52 -42.17
C LYS A 90 16.35 17.75 -40.73
N LYS A 91 17.28 18.70 -40.56
CA LYS A 91 17.70 19.25 -39.25
C LYS A 91 16.55 20.05 -38.59
N PRO A 92 16.47 20.13 -37.25
CA PRO A 92 15.48 20.93 -36.53
C PRO A 92 15.65 22.45 -36.78
N ASP A 93 14.54 23.21 -36.76
CA ASP A 93 14.50 24.64 -37.13
C ASP A 93 15.20 25.59 -36.12
N SER A 94 15.39 25.18 -34.86
CA SER A 94 16.15 25.91 -33.85
C SER A 94 16.97 24.95 -32.99
N LEU A 95 18.29 25.18 -32.92
CA LEU A 95 19.26 24.33 -32.24
C LEU A 95 19.35 24.58 -30.72
N LEU A 96 18.90 25.76 -30.25
CA LEU A 96 19.06 26.21 -28.86
C LEU A 96 17.72 26.68 -28.27
N SER A 97 17.47 26.38 -26.98
CA SER A 97 16.26 26.85 -26.29
C SER A 97 16.31 28.33 -25.92
N GLU A 98 15.16 29.02 -25.88
CA GLU A 98 15.09 30.41 -25.39
C GLU A 98 15.68 30.58 -23.98
N THR A 99 15.55 29.56 -23.16
CA THR A 99 16.10 29.53 -21.80
C THR A 99 17.63 29.54 -21.82
N PHE A 100 18.25 28.80 -22.74
CA PHE A 100 19.70 28.80 -22.91
C PHE A 100 20.22 30.13 -23.45
N HIS A 101 19.53 30.76 -24.41
CA HIS A 101 19.90 32.11 -24.90
C HIS A 101 19.90 33.14 -23.76
N LYS A 102 18.88 33.11 -22.88
CA LYS A 102 18.82 34.00 -21.70
C LYS A 102 19.96 33.73 -20.71
N PHE A 103 20.28 32.46 -20.48
CA PHE A 103 21.39 32.05 -19.62
C PHE A 103 22.75 32.54 -20.17
N LEU A 104 23.02 32.32 -21.46
CA LEU A 104 24.24 32.79 -22.12
C LEU A 104 24.39 34.31 -22.02
N LYS A 105 23.31 35.06 -22.28
CA LYS A 105 23.34 36.53 -22.22
C LYS A 105 23.74 37.07 -20.84
N VAL A 106 23.39 36.36 -19.77
CA VAL A 106 23.79 36.71 -18.40
C VAL A 106 25.23 36.26 -18.15
N ARG A 107 25.52 34.97 -18.32
CA ARG A 107 26.80 34.36 -17.93
C ARG A 107 28.00 34.86 -18.71
N VAL A 108 27.83 35.21 -19.99
CA VAL A 108 28.92 35.77 -20.80
C VAL A 108 29.38 37.13 -20.25
N GLY A 109 28.51 37.87 -19.56
CA GLY A 109 28.87 39.13 -18.90
C GLY A 109 29.72 38.96 -17.64
N ASP A 110 29.70 37.77 -17.01
CA ASP A 110 30.35 37.51 -15.73
C ASP A 110 31.88 37.35 -15.85
N PHE A 111 32.43 37.21 -17.07
CA PHE A 111 33.87 37.09 -17.30
C PHE A 111 34.59 38.41 -16.98
N GLU A 112 35.36 38.46 -15.89
CA GLU A 112 35.98 39.71 -15.43
C GLU A 112 37.43 39.54 -14.95
N SER A 113 37.86 38.32 -14.62
CA SER A 113 39.07 38.10 -13.81
C SER A 113 40.34 37.87 -14.64
N SER A 114 40.22 37.32 -15.86
CA SER A 114 41.38 36.91 -16.68
C SER A 114 41.82 37.94 -17.71
N THR A 115 43.03 37.76 -18.23
CA THR A 115 43.54 38.53 -19.39
C THR A 115 42.73 38.29 -20.67
N TYR A 116 41.89 37.25 -20.71
CA TYR A 116 41.08 36.86 -21.87
C TYR A 116 39.60 37.19 -21.72
N SER A 117 39.16 37.72 -20.57
CA SER A 117 37.78 38.11 -20.26
C SER A 117 37.10 38.86 -21.40
N LYS A 118 37.72 39.92 -21.94
CA LYS A 118 37.19 40.68 -23.09
C LYS A 118 37.02 39.89 -24.38
N GLN A 119 37.85 38.86 -24.59
CA GLN A 119 37.77 37.99 -25.77
C GLN A 119 36.68 36.91 -25.57
N LEU A 120 36.55 36.40 -24.35
CA LEU A 120 35.49 35.47 -23.95
C LEU A 120 34.11 36.13 -24.00
N GLN A 121 33.99 37.39 -23.58
CA GLN A 121 32.78 38.21 -23.69
C GLN A 121 32.35 38.46 -25.15
N LYS A 122 33.32 38.54 -26.08
CA LYS A 122 33.07 38.78 -27.51
C LYS A 122 32.86 37.50 -28.31
N THR A 123 33.08 36.35 -27.70
CA THR A 123 32.89 35.06 -28.36
C THR A 123 31.42 34.85 -28.64
N ASN A 124 31.09 34.40 -29.86
CA ASN A 124 29.73 33.99 -30.18
C ASN A 124 29.50 32.54 -29.72
N TRP A 125 29.14 32.40 -28.45
CA TRP A 125 28.86 31.12 -27.81
C TRP A 125 27.67 30.38 -28.44
N GLU A 126 26.73 31.09 -29.07
CA GLU A 126 25.59 30.47 -29.77
C GLU A 126 26.02 29.79 -31.07
N THR A 127 26.90 30.43 -31.85
CA THR A 127 27.49 29.80 -33.04
C THR A 127 28.28 28.55 -32.66
N LEU A 128 29.09 28.63 -31.60
CA LEU A 128 29.84 27.49 -31.09
C LEU A 128 28.92 26.34 -30.68
N ALA A 129 27.81 26.63 -30.00
CA ALA A 129 26.84 25.61 -29.64
C ALA A 129 26.18 24.94 -30.86
N GLY A 130 25.93 25.71 -31.92
CA GLY A 130 25.45 25.17 -33.20
C GLY A 130 26.47 24.25 -33.88
N GLU A 131 27.77 24.62 -33.85
CA GLU A 131 28.86 23.78 -34.36
C GLU A 131 29.00 22.47 -33.57
N VAL A 132 28.90 22.54 -32.23
CA VAL A 132 28.90 21.36 -31.35
C VAL A 132 27.71 20.46 -31.69
N PHE A 133 26.51 21.03 -31.83
CA PHE A 133 25.32 20.27 -32.22
C PHE A 133 25.52 19.53 -33.55
N ASP A 134 26.03 20.22 -34.56
CA ASP A 134 26.25 19.65 -35.89
C ASP A 134 27.28 18.51 -35.86
N ALA A 135 28.36 18.68 -35.09
CA ALA A 135 29.37 17.65 -34.90
C ALA A 135 28.78 16.41 -34.19
N VAL A 136 27.98 16.62 -33.14
CA VAL A 136 27.27 15.54 -32.44
C VAL A 136 26.27 14.83 -33.35
N TYR A 137 25.51 15.58 -34.14
CA TYR A 137 24.54 15.03 -35.08
C TYR A 137 25.20 14.13 -36.13
N LEU A 138 26.31 14.58 -36.71
CA LEU A 138 27.09 13.78 -37.66
C LEU A 138 27.64 12.52 -37.00
N TYR A 139 28.13 12.62 -35.77
CA TYR A 139 28.59 11.47 -35.02
C TYR A 139 27.48 10.42 -34.83
N TRP A 140 26.26 10.83 -34.47
CA TRP A 140 25.12 9.92 -34.39
C TRP A 140 24.83 9.22 -35.73
N GLU A 141 24.97 9.94 -36.83
CA GLU A 141 24.79 9.41 -38.17
C GLU A 141 25.85 8.34 -38.52
N GLU A 142 27.11 8.59 -38.17
CA GLU A 142 28.20 7.65 -38.37
C GLU A 142 28.07 6.42 -37.46
N LEU A 143 27.70 6.62 -36.19
CA LEU A 143 27.50 5.54 -35.24
C LEU A 143 26.37 4.61 -35.70
N GLY A 144 25.24 5.17 -36.16
CA GLY A 144 24.12 4.37 -36.68
C GLY A 144 24.46 3.60 -37.96
N LYS A 145 25.47 4.01 -38.73
CA LYS A 145 25.98 3.29 -39.91
C LYS A 145 27.02 2.23 -39.57
N SER A 146 27.87 2.52 -38.57
CA SER A 146 29.08 1.74 -38.29
C SER A 146 28.90 0.70 -37.18
N GLU A 147 28.07 0.98 -36.17
CA GLU A 147 27.88 0.12 -35.01
C GLU A 147 26.71 -0.83 -35.19
N LYS A 148 26.94 -2.12 -34.95
CA LYS A 148 25.96 -3.20 -35.18
C LYS A 148 25.38 -3.74 -33.87
N SER A 149 26.07 -3.49 -32.76
CA SER A 149 25.61 -3.89 -31.43
C SER A 149 24.73 -2.79 -30.82
N PRO A 150 23.72 -3.14 -30.00
CA PRO A 150 22.99 -2.13 -29.26
C PRO A 150 23.92 -1.45 -28.26
N VAL A 151 23.80 -0.12 -28.13
CA VAL A 151 24.66 0.68 -27.24
C VAL A 151 24.01 0.85 -25.86
N GLY A 152 24.79 0.67 -24.79
CA GLY A 152 24.32 0.70 -23.40
C GLY A 152 24.28 2.11 -22.80
N ILE A 153 25.45 2.70 -22.59
CA ILE A 153 25.63 4.03 -22.00
C ILE A 153 26.37 4.94 -22.98
N PHE A 154 26.01 6.22 -23.02
CA PHE A 154 26.68 7.31 -23.74
C PHE A 154 26.95 8.43 -22.74
N ASP A 155 28.18 8.90 -22.77
CA ASP A 155 28.69 10.00 -21.99
C ASP A 155 29.20 11.10 -22.93
N ILE A 156 28.97 12.35 -22.56
CA ILE A 156 29.45 13.55 -23.25
C ILE A 156 30.16 14.40 -22.21
N ARG A 157 31.48 14.22 -22.16
CA ARG A 157 32.32 14.89 -21.18
C ARG A 157 33.13 16.02 -21.80
N TRP A 158 33.45 17.00 -20.96
CA TRP A 158 34.51 17.95 -21.21
C TRP A 158 35.66 17.63 -20.25
N ASP A 159 36.77 17.11 -20.78
CA ASP A 159 37.96 16.76 -20.00
C ASP A 159 39.07 17.79 -20.24
N ASP A 160 39.56 18.41 -19.16
CA ASP A 160 40.61 19.41 -19.18
C ASP A 160 42.02 18.83 -18.96
N ALA A 161 42.13 17.57 -18.52
CA ALA A 161 43.35 17.00 -17.96
C ALA A 161 44.07 16.01 -18.88
N ASN A 162 43.35 15.18 -19.68
CA ASN A 162 43.99 14.07 -20.42
C ASN A 162 43.82 14.09 -21.96
N THR A 163 42.87 14.84 -22.54
CA THR A 163 42.43 14.60 -23.93
C THR A 163 42.50 15.80 -24.86
N ASP A 164 43.43 16.74 -24.63
CA ASP A 164 43.58 17.95 -25.46
C ASP A 164 42.26 18.75 -25.55
N HIS A 165 41.59 18.95 -24.42
CA HIS A 165 40.51 19.94 -24.28
C HIS A 165 39.34 19.71 -25.26
N CYS A 166 38.82 18.49 -25.36
CA CYS A 166 37.74 18.17 -26.29
C CYS A 166 36.42 17.81 -25.57
N ILE A 167 35.31 17.94 -26.32
CA ILE A 167 34.09 17.19 -26.01
C ILE A 167 34.27 15.79 -26.59
N GLU A 168 34.14 14.79 -25.75
CA GLU A 168 34.26 13.38 -26.13
C GLU A 168 32.92 12.69 -26.09
N PHE A 169 32.70 11.78 -27.05
CA PHE A 169 31.69 10.74 -26.93
C PHE A 169 32.34 9.48 -26.43
N ASP A 170 31.79 9.03 -25.31
CA ASP A 170 32.20 7.84 -24.61
C ASP A 170 31.00 6.89 -24.62
N TYR A 171 31.16 5.67 -25.15
CA TYR A 171 30.08 4.68 -25.11
C TYR A 171 30.51 3.28 -24.72
N ASP A 172 29.62 2.61 -24.00
CA ASP A 172 29.82 1.23 -23.55
C ASP A 172 28.87 0.27 -24.28
N LEU A 173 29.44 -0.82 -24.79
CA LEU A 173 28.74 -1.92 -25.46
C LEU A 173 28.53 -3.14 -24.55
N GLU A 174 29.11 -3.17 -23.34
CA GLU A 174 29.25 -4.39 -22.53
C GLU A 174 28.58 -4.33 -21.16
N SER A 175 28.86 -3.31 -20.33
CA SER A 175 28.50 -3.36 -18.91
C SER A 175 27.11 -2.79 -18.60
N ASN A 176 26.64 -1.84 -19.42
CA ASN A 176 25.41 -1.05 -19.16
C ASN A 176 25.33 -0.57 -17.68
N ASP A 177 26.51 -0.42 -17.03
CA ASP A 177 26.70 -0.05 -15.64
C ASP A 177 27.20 1.40 -15.56
N PRO A 178 26.36 2.33 -15.05
CA PRO A 178 26.73 3.72 -14.90
C PRO A 178 28.01 3.93 -14.07
N GLU A 179 28.31 3.08 -13.09
CA GLU A 179 29.50 3.25 -12.24
C GLU A 179 30.78 2.92 -13.01
N SER A 180 30.79 1.85 -13.80
CA SER A 180 31.92 1.48 -14.66
C SER A 180 32.23 2.57 -15.70
N ALA A 181 31.19 3.11 -16.35
CA ALA A 181 31.35 4.21 -17.31
C ALA A 181 31.93 5.49 -16.67
N LEU A 182 31.64 5.72 -15.39
CA LEU A 182 32.06 6.90 -14.64
C LEU A 182 33.47 6.78 -14.03
N VAL A 183 33.89 5.59 -13.60
CA VAL A 183 35.18 5.36 -12.90
C VAL A 183 36.30 5.02 -13.87
N ASP A 184 36.04 4.15 -14.84
CA ASP A 184 37.05 3.61 -15.75
C ASP A 184 37.05 4.29 -17.14
N GLY A 185 36.05 5.16 -17.38
CA GLY A 185 35.74 5.71 -18.70
C GLY A 185 35.05 4.69 -19.60
N CYS A 186 34.38 5.14 -20.67
CA CYS A 186 33.82 4.19 -21.63
C CYS A 186 34.93 3.55 -22.48
N ILE A 187 34.66 2.36 -23.03
CA ILE A 187 35.65 1.54 -23.76
C ILE A 187 36.13 2.21 -25.07
N ARG A 188 35.38 3.18 -25.60
CA ARG A 188 35.71 3.91 -26.83
C ARG A 188 35.56 5.41 -26.63
N ASN A 189 36.69 6.12 -26.66
CA ASN A 189 36.75 7.57 -26.63
C ASN A 189 36.86 8.07 -28.07
N THR A 190 35.86 8.83 -28.54
CA THR A 190 36.00 9.59 -29.78
C THR A 190 35.90 11.09 -29.47
N PRO A 191 36.94 11.89 -29.79
CA PRO A 191 36.83 13.34 -29.70
C PRO A 191 35.89 13.86 -30.80
N ILE A 192 34.84 14.58 -30.42
CA ILE A 192 33.85 15.13 -31.37
C ILE A 192 34.18 16.56 -31.74
N LEU A 193 34.62 17.33 -30.75
CA LEU A 193 35.04 18.70 -30.96
C LEU A 193 36.21 19.05 -30.06
N ASP A 194 37.32 19.44 -30.68
CA ASP A 194 38.49 19.93 -30.00
C ASP A 194 38.31 21.43 -29.63
N PHE A 195 37.98 21.72 -28.37
CA PHE A 195 37.93 23.10 -27.85
C PHE A 195 39.33 23.70 -27.75
N SER A 196 40.41 22.92 -27.83
CA SER A 196 41.74 23.48 -28.03
C SER A 196 41.78 24.32 -29.30
N ASN A 197 41.05 23.98 -30.37
CA ASN A 197 41.08 24.79 -31.58
C ASN A 197 40.35 26.13 -31.38
N PHE A 198 39.27 26.16 -30.62
CA PHE A 198 38.63 27.42 -30.20
C PHE A 198 39.63 28.28 -29.38
N ILE A 199 40.29 27.69 -28.39
CA ILE A 199 41.26 28.35 -27.52
C ILE A 199 42.50 28.78 -28.30
N LYS A 200 43.06 27.91 -29.13
CA LYS A 200 44.22 28.15 -30.00
C LYS A 200 43.92 29.20 -31.06
N ASN A 201 42.73 29.21 -31.67
CA ASN A 201 42.42 30.13 -32.77
C ASN A 201 41.90 31.50 -32.28
N GLN A 202 41.10 31.53 -31.21
CA GLN A 202 40.51 32.76 -30.69
C GLN A 202 41.41 33.47 -29.67
N LEU A 203 42.18 32.72 -28.86
CA LEU A 203 43.16 33.29 -27.91
C LEU A 203 44.59 33.31 -28.47
N LYS A 204 44.83 32.67 -29.62
CA LYS A 204 46.13 32.65 -30.35
C LYS A 204 47.31 32.12 -29.52
N GLN A 205 47.08 31.16 -28.62
CA GLN A 205 48.13 30.53 -27.80
C GLN A 205 47.96 29.01 -27.67
N LYS A 206 49.02 28.29 -27.27
CA LYS A 206 49.00 26.85 -26.93
C LYS A 206 49.26 26.65 -25.42
N PRO A 207 48.27 26.86 -24.55
CA PRO A 207 48.45 26.61 -23.12
C PRO A 207 48.55 25.11 -22.82
N THR A 208 49.26 24.78 -21.73
CA THR A 208 49.41 23.38 -21.25
C THR A 208 48.23 22.96 -20.36
N LYS A 209 47.58 23.91 -19.67
CA LYS A 209 46.34 23.73 -18.89
C LYS A 209 45.48 25.00 -18.95
N ILE A 210 44.20 24.86 -19.30
CA ILE A 210 43.28 26.01 -19.51
C ILE A 210 42.94 26.72 -18.19
N ARG A 211 42.76 25.94 -17.12
CA ARG A 211 42.44 26.46 -15.78
C ARG A 211 43.48 27.45 -15.26
N GLU A 212 44.76 27.20 -15.55
CA GLU A 212 45.87 28.07 -15.15
C GLU A 212 45.93 29.38 -15.97
N VAL A 213 45.25 29.44 -17.11
CA VAL A 213 45.30 30.55 -18.09
C VAL A 213 44.11 31.50 -17.95
N TRP A 214 42.94 30.95 -17.62
CA TRP A 214 41.74 31.74 -17.33
C TRP A 214 41.66 32.14 -15.84
N GLY A 215 42.36 31.44 -14.95
CA GLY A 215 42.18 31.62 -13.50
C GLY A 215 40.85 31.01 -13.03
N ASP A 216 40.74 30.72 -11.73
CA ASP A 216 39.65 29.89 -11.20
C ASP A 216 38.24 30.48 -11.42
N GLU A 217 38.06 31.80 -11.38
CA GLU A 217 36.76 32.47 -11.54
C GLU A 217 36.24 32.38 -12.98
N ASP A 218 36.97 32.93 -13.96
CA ASP A 218 36.61 32.84 -15.38
C ASP A 218 36.56 31.36 -15.85
N PHE A 219 37.43 30.48 -15.33
CA PHE A 219 37.34 29.04 -15.62
C PHE A 219 36.02 28.44 -15.13
N SER A 220 35.58 28.79 -13.91
CA SER A 220 34.30 28.33 -13.38
C SER A 220 33.11 28.83 -14.20
N ILE A 221 33.17 30.06 -14.74
CA ILE A 221 32.11 30.61 -15.60
C ILE A 221 32.10 29.90 -16.96
N ALA A 222 33.26 29.72 -17.59
CA ALA A 222 33.38 28.98 -18.83
C ALA A 222 32.90 27.53 -18.67
N LYS A 223 33.25 26.88 -17.55
CA LYS A 223 32.76 25.55 -17.19
C LYS A 223 31.23 25.51 -17.13
N ASP A 224 30.59 26.45 -16.41
CA ASP A 224 29.13 26.49 -16.30
C ASP A 224 28.45 26.70 -17.67
N ILE A 225 29.01 27.58 -18.50
CA ILE A 225 28.53 27.81 -19.87
C ILE A 225 28.63 26.53 -20.70
N LEU A 226 29.78 25.86 -20.68
CA LEU A 226 30.03 24.64 -21.45
C LEU A 226 29.19 23.46 -20.97
N CYS A 227 29.03 23.27 -19.66
CA CYS A 227 28.15 22.24 -19.09
C CYS A 227 26.71 22.45 -19.52
N ARG A 228 26.20 23.68 -19.42
CA ARG A 228 24.82 24.01 -19.84
C ARG A 228 24.62 23.87 -21.35
N LEU A 229 25.64 24.23 -22.14
CA LEU A 229 25.66 24.06 -23.59
C LEU A 229 25.56 22.59 -23.96
N ALA A 230 26.40 21.74 -23.34
CA ALA A 230 26.36 20.30 -23.53
C ALA A 230 24.95 19.79 -23.22
N GLN A 231 24.39 20.06 -22.04
CA GLN A 231 23.02 19.65 -21.69
C GLN A 231 21.97 20.01 -22.76
N GLU A 232 22.00 21.23 -23.31
CA GLU A 232 21.05 21.67 -24.34
C GLU A 232 21.27 20.96 -25.68
N VAL A 233 22.53 20.85 -26.14
CA VAL A 233 22.89 20.13 -27.37
C VAL A 233 22.38 18.70 -27.29
N ILE A 234 22.55 18.05 -26.14
CA ILE A 234 22.20 16.65 -26.06
C ILE A 234 20.70 16.43 -25.97
N ARG A 235 19.99 17.27 -25.20
CA ARG A 235 18.53 17.26 -25.19
C ARG A 235 17.96 17.44 -26.61
N LYS A 236 18.57 18.31 -27.41
CA LYS A 236 18.12 18.57 -28.78
C LYS A 236 18.51 17.47 -29.76
N THR A 237 19.70 16.87 -29.63
CA THR A 237 20.15 15.80 -30.53
C THR A 237 19.45 14.47 -30.27
N THR A 238 19.05 14.19 -29.03
CA THR A 238 18.27 13.00 -28.67
C THR A 238 16.85 13.01 -29.24
N GLU A 239 16.28 14.20 -29.52
CA GLU A 239 15.01 14.37 -30.22
C GLU A 239 15.11 14.08 -31.75
N THR A 240 16.31 13.93 -32.30
CA THR A 240 16.50 13.79 -33.75
C THR A 240 16.23 12.37 -34.25
N GLU A 241 15.76 12.26 -35.49
CA GLU A 241 15.48 10.98 -36.14
C GLU A 241 16.73 10.07 -36.22
N VAL A 242 17.91 10.67 -36.37
CA VAL A 242 19.19 9.94 -36.47
C VAL A 242 19.49 9.19 -35.19
N PHE A 243 19.32 9.85 -34.04
CA PHE A 243 19.52 9.22 -32.73
C PHE A 243 18.45 8.17 -32.41
N ILE A 244 17.18 8.42 -32.79
CA ILE A 244 16.07 7.47 -32.58
C ILE A 244 16.36 6.13 -33.28
N ARG A 245 16.99 6.14 -34.46
CA ARG A 245 17.32 4.94 -35.25
C ARG A 245 18.47 4.09 -34.68
N ILE A 246 19.28 4.62 -33.77
CA ILE A 246 20.37 3.87 -33.14
C ILE A 246 19.78 2.81 -32.20
N GLN A 247 20.26 1.56 -32.34
CA GLN A 247 19.85 0.45 -31.49
C GLN A 247 20.46 0.60 -30.08
N LYS A 248 19.63 0.46 -29.04
CA LYS A 248 19.99 0.72 -27.65
C LYS A 248 19.84 -0.55 -26.81
N GLN A 249 20.75 -0.80 -25.86
CA GLN A 249 20.53 -1.83 -24.84
C GLN A 249 19.43 -1.35 -23.88
N GLN A 250 18.72 -2.31 -23.29
CA GLN A 250 17.67 -2.04 -22.32
C GLN A 250 18.08 -2.63 -20.97
N PRO A 251 17.96 -1.88 -19.85
CA PRO A 251 17.50 -0.49 -19.75
C PRO A 251 18.53 0.52 -20.29
N TYR A 252 18.09 1.53 -21.03
CA TYR A 252 18.96 2.58 -21.58
C TYR A 252 19.17 3.71 -20.57
N PHE A 253 20.42 4.05 -20.26
CA PHE A 253 20.78 5.14 -19.34
C PHE A 253 21.64 6.15 -20.09
N LEU A 254 21.28 7.44 -20.19
CA LEU A 254 22.12 8.38 -20.94
C LEU A 254 22.34 9.78 -20.40
N MET A 255 23.60 10.21 -20.55
CA MET A 255 24.17 11.54 -20.46
C MET A 255 24.57 11.98 -19.07
N PHE A 256 25.89 12.06 -18.91
CA PHE A 256 26.52 12.90 -17.91
C PHE A 256 26.95 14.20 -18.59
N SER A 257 26.85 15.30 -17.85
CA SER A 257 27.63 16.51 -18.11
C SER A 257 28.54 16.65 -16.90
N TYR A 258 29.84 16.42 -17.09
CA TYR A 258 30.76 16.21 -15.98
C TYR A 258 31.81 17.31 -15.83
N TYR A 259 32.09 17.64 -14.57
CA TYR A 259 33.43 17.82 -14.02
C TYR A 259 33.38 17.30 -12.57
N HIS A 260 34.34 16.45 -12.16
CA HIS A 260 34.45 15.79 -10.84
C HIS A 260 33.66 16.43 -9.69
N ASP A 261 32.48 15.87 -9.37
CA ASP A 261 32.25 15.06 -8.15
C ASP A 261 30.78 15.06 -7.65
N GLU A 262 29.94 16.10 -7.84
CA GLU A 262 28.63 16.12 -7.13
C GLU A 262 27.42 16.72 -7.90
N ASP A 263 27.61 17.42 -9.03
CA ASP A 263 26.54 18.17 -9.73
C ASP A 263 26.09 17.59 -11.09
N ALA A 264 26.36 16.31 -11.36
CA ALA A 264 26.02 15.69 -12.64
C ALA A 264 24.50 15.65 -12.88
N SER A 265 24.01 16.32 -13.91
CA SER A 265 22.64 16.13 -14.42
C SER A 265 22.59 14.88 -15.30
N VAL A 266 21.65 13.97 -15.01
CA VAL A 266 21.44 12.75 -15.79
C VAL A 266 20.08 12.75 -16.46
N PHE A 267 20.02 12.31 -17.71
CA PHE A 267 18.78 12.25 -18.49
C PHE A 267 18.31 10.80 -18.62
N PHE A 268 17.04 10.55 -18.31
CA PHE A 268 16.50 9.19 -18.33
C PHE A 268 15.55 8.95 -19.50
N ASP A 269 15.73 7.74 -20.07
CA ASP A 269 14.86 7.00 -20.99
C ASP A 269 14.45 7.69 -22.30
N SER A 270 13.65 6.99 -23.11
CA SER A 270 13.12 7.49 -24.38
C SER A 270 12.22 8.73 -24.25
N THR A 271 11.94 9.18 -23.02
CA THR A 271 11.16 10.38 -22.70
C THR A 271 12.01 11.60 -22.38
N ALA A 272 13.34 11.47 -22.30
CA ALA A 272 14.30 12.56 -22.11
C ALA A 272 14.03 13.45 -20.87
N LYS A 273 13.52 12.86 -19.78
CA LYS A 273 13.27 13.60 -18.53
C LYS A 273 14.53 13.67 -17.66
N GLU A 274 14.86 14.87 -17.19
CA GLU A 274 15.95 15.12 -16.25
C GLU A 274 15.66 14.43 -14.90
N GLN A 275 16.63 13.69 -14.37
CA GLN A 275 16.62 13.18 -13.00
C GLN A 275 17.78 13.77 -12.20
N LYS A 276 17.45 14.35 -11.05
CA LYS A 276 18.42 14.75 -10.02
C LYS A 276 18.67 13.56 -9.08
N ASP A 277 19.82 13.55 -8.41
CA ASP A 277 20.17 12.60 -7.34
C ASP A 277 20.29 11.12 -7.76
N LEU A 278 20.88 10.86 -8.94
CA LEU A 278 21.10 9.49 -9.42
C LEU A 278 22.04 8.67 -8.50
N TYR A 279 23.08 9.29 -7.94
CA TYR A 279 24.06 8.58 -7.11
C TYR A 279 23.45 7.90 -5.87
N PRO A 280 22.62 8.59 -5.05
CA PRO A 280 21.84 7.93 -4.00
C PRO A 280 20.97 6.79 -4.53
N MET A 281 20.31 6.97 -5.69
CA MET A 281 19.45 5.94 -6.27
C MET A 281 20.20 4.70 -6.77
N LEU A 282 21.40 4.87 -7.34
CA LEU A 282 22.26 3.75 -7.76
C LEU A 282 22.82 3.00 -6.55
N LYS A 283 23.25 3.72 -5.50
CA LYS A 283 23.67 3.11 -4.23
C LYS A 283 22.53 2.34 -3.56
N LEU A 284 21.34 2.94 -3.49
CA LEU A 284 20.12 2.29 -3.03
C LEU A 284 19.82 1.03 -3.84
N GLY A 285 19.90 1.10 -5.18
CA GLY A 285 19.63 -0.01 -6.09
C GLY A 285 20.55 -1.22 -5.91
N LYS A 286 21.79 -1.00 -5.44
CA LYS A 286 22.75 -2.06 -5.13
C LYS A 286 22.47 -2.77 -3.80
N SER A 287 21.75 -2.11 -2.88
CA SER A 287 21.41 -2.73 -1.61
C SER A 287 20.52 -3.95 -1.83
N PRO A 288 20.81 -5.11 -1.20
CA PRO A 288 19.91 -6.27 -1.22
C PRO A 288 18.51 -5.98 -0.66
N LEU A 289 18.34 -4.88 0.08
CA LEU A 289 17.07 -4.41 0.63
C LEU A 289 16.18 -3.72 -0.42
N PHE A 290 16.75 -3.24 -1.53
CA PHE A 290 16.02 -2.45 -2.53
C PHE A 290 14.82 -3.19 -3.12
N LYS A 291 14.93 -4.51 -3.32
CA LYS A 291 13.83 -5.36 -3.80
C LYS A 291 12.61 -5.40 -2.86
N TYR A 292 12.78 -5.02 -1.59
CA TYR A 292 11.72 -4.93 -0.59
C TYR A 292 11.23 -3.49 -0.39
N TYR A 293 11.89 -2.51 -1.01
CA TYR A 293 11.61 -1.10 -0.82
C TYR A 293 10.52 -0.60 -1.79
N SER A 294 9.50 0.02 -1.23
CA SER A 294 8.44 0.71 -1.95
C SER A 294 8.64 2.22 -1.80
N LYS A 295 9.23 2.86 -2.81
CA LYS A 295 9.48 4.31 -2.84
C LYS A 295 8.20 5.14 -2.63
N GLY A 296 7.06 4.68 -3.14
CA GLY A 296 5.78 5.40 -3.03
C GLY A 296 5.20 5.41 -1.62
N SER A 297 5.46 4.37 -0.82
CA SER A 297 5.01 4.27 0.58
C SER A 297 6.14 4.52 1.58
N GLU A 298 7.35 4.81 1.10
CA GLU A 298 8.56 4.98 1.92
C GLU A 298 8.71 3.84 2.95
N SER A 299 8.51 2.61 2.48
CA SER A 299 8.47 1.43 3.32
C SER A 299 9.31 0.28 2.79
N ILE A 300 9.86 -0.52 3.69
CA ILE A 300 10.50 -1.80 3.39
C ILE A 300 9.61 -2.88 3.96
N SER A 301 9.20 -3.82 3.11
CA SER A 301 8.39 -4.96 3.50
C SER A 301 9.03 -6.26 3.02
N ALA A 302 9.59 -7.01 3.95
CA ALA A 302 10.25 -8.28 3.69
C ALA A 302 9.52 -9.42 4.41
N SER A 303 9.23 -10.51 3.68
CA SER A 303 8.47 -11.65 4.20
C SER A 303 8.98 -12.97 3.64
N LYS A 304 8.96 -14.04 4.46
CA LYS A 304 9.30 -15.42 4.07
C LYS A 304 10.72 -15.55 3.54
N ILE A 305 11.69 -15.05 4.30
CA ILE A 305 13.10 -15.01 3.91
C ILE A 305 13.98 -15.75 4.91
N GLY A 306 15.01 -16.45 4.41
CA GLY A 306 15.92 -17.21 5.25
C GLY A 306 16.76 -16.31 6.15
N GLU A 307 17.39 -15.31 5.55
CA GLU A 307 18.26 -14.34 6.23
C GLU A 307 18.06 -12.96 5.63
N ILE A 308 18.15 -11.93 6.47
CA ILE A 308 18.19 -10.54 6.03
C ILE A 308 19.40 -9.83 6.63
N ASP A 309 20.14 -9.17 5.75
CA ASP A 309 21.22 -8.26 6.12
C ASP A 309 20.69 -6.83 6.12
N LEU A 310 20.78 -6.16 7.27
CA LEU A 310 20.32 -4.79 7.46
C LEU A 310 21.48 -3.79 7.47
N SER A 311 22.70 -4.21 7.14
CA SER A 311 23.90 -3.35 7.20
C SER A 311 23.78 -2.08 6.34
N ASP A 312 23.07 -2.16 5.21
CA ASP A 312 22.88 -1.03 4.29
C ASP A 312 21.57 -0.25 4.54
N ILE A 313 20.84 -0.52 5.61
CA ILE A 313 19.52 0.09 5.82
C ILE A 313 19.60 1.61 6.00
N GLY A 314 20.75 2.13 6.45
CA GLY A 314 21.03 3.56 6.54
C GLY A 314 20.95 4.30 5.19
N LEU A 315 21.07 3.62 4.05
CA LEU A 315 20.89 4.23 2.72
C LEU A 315 19.45 4.70 2.47
N PHE A 316 18.47 4.14 3.19
CA PHE A 316 17.05 4.46 3.04
C PHE A 316 16.64 5.62 3.96
N GLU A 317 17.24 6.79 3.78
CA GLU A 317 17.09 7.94 4.70
C GLU A 317 15.64 8.40 4.90
N ASN A 318 14.80 8.25 3.87
CA ASN A 318 13.38 8.65 3.90
C ASN A 318 12.44 7.55 4.42
N LEU A 319 12.97 6.39 4.84
CA LEU A 319 12.17 5.27 5.27
C LEU A 319 11.32 5.65 6.49
N LYS A 320 10.00 5.48 6.36
CA LYS A 320 9.03 5.72 7.44
C LYS A 320 8.54 4.43 8.08
N GLU A 321 8.52 3.33 7.34
CA GLU A 321 7.96 2.08 7.81
C GLU A 321 8.84 0.88 7.46
N PHE A 322 9.04 -0.01 8.42
CA PHE A 322 9.81 -1.24 8.24
C PHE A 322 8.99 -2.43 8.74
N TYR A 323 8.71 -3.36 7.83
CA TYR A 323 7.96 -4.59 8.09
C TYR A 323 8.84 -5.79 7.77
N LEU A 324 9.05 -6.64 8.77
CA LEU A 324 9.76 -7.90 8.63
C LEU A 324 8.89 -9.03 9.16
N SER A 325 8.64 -10.05 8.35
CA SER A 325 7.87 -11.23 8.76
C SER A 325 8.50 -12.54 8.32
N ASP A 326 8.36 -13.60 9.11
CA ASP A 326 8.81 -14.95 8.77
C ASP A 326 10.27 -14.97 8.29
N CYS A 327 11.15 -14.50 9.18
CA CYS A 327 12.59 -14.39 8.95
C CYS A 327 13.36 -15.18 10.00
N LYS A 328 14.22 -16.11 9.55
CA LYS A 328 14.94 -17.01 10.47
C LYS A 328 16.16 -16.36 11.10
N LYS A 329 16.89 -15.53 10.34
CA LYS A 329 18.14 -14.91 10.79
C LYS A 329 18.21 -13.44 10.36
N ILE A 330 18.59 -12.58 11.30
CA ILE A 330 18.75 -11.14 11.08
C ILE A 330 20.19 -10.79 11.45
N THR A 331 20.98 -10.29 10.49
CA THR A 331 22.43 -10.07 10.68
C THR A 331 22.72 -8.99 11.74
N SER A 332 21.85 -7.99 11.88
CA SER A 332 21.86 -7.04 13.01
C SER A 332 20.59 -6.18 13.01
N LEU A 333 19.77 -6.24 14.07
CA LEU A 333 18.66 -5.29 14.24
C LEU A 333 19.14 -3.88 14.62
N LYS A 334 20.37 -3.74 15.12
CA LYS A 334 20.90 -2.44 15.59
C LYS A 334 21.02 -1.41 14.48
N SER A 335 21.21 -1.83 13.22
CA SER A 335 21.29 -0.93 12.07
C SER A 335 20.01 -0.11 11.86
N LEU A 336 18.85 -0.56 12.38
CA LEU A 336 17.61 0.21 12.34
C LEU A 336 17.72 1.56 13.10
N CYS A 337 18.67 1.70 14.02
CA CYS A 337 18.92 2.96 14.72
C CYS A 337 19.51 4.06 13.83
N GLU A 338 20.01 3.73 12.63
CA GLU A 338 20.54 4.69 11.66
C GLU A 338 19.43 5.50 10.97
N LEU A 339 18.19 5.00 11.02
CA LEU A 339 17.04 5.59 10.34
C LEU A 339 16.49 6.79 11.10
N LYS A 340 16.63 7.98 10.53
CA LYS A 340 16.22 9.26 11.16
C LYS A 340 14.72 9.54 11.05
N ASN A 341 14.04 8.94 10.07
CA ASN A 341 12.64 9.24 9.74
C ASN A 341 11.68 8.08 10.03
N ILE A 342 12.18 6.96 10.55
CA ILE A 342 11.38 5.76 10.80
C ILE A 342 10.33 6.04 11.87
N ARG A 343 9.07 5.72 11.58
CA ARG A 343 7.92 5.91 12.47
C ARG A 343 7.37 4.60 12.97
N THR A 344 7.38 3.58 12.11
CA THR A 344 6.78 2.28 12.39
C THR A 344 7.78 1.16 12.13
N ILE A 345 7.99 0.32 13.13
CA ILE A 345 8.75 -0.93 12.99
C ILE A 345 7.82 -2.08 13.39
N SER A 346 7.69 -3.07 12.51
CA SER A 346 6.93 -4.29 12.75
C SER A 346 7.78 -5.51 12.46
N ILE A 347 7.90 -6.39 13.45
CA ILE A 347 8.70 -7.60 13.39
C ILE A 347 7.86 -8.78 13.86
N GLU A 348 7.51 -9.64 12.91
CA GLU A 348 6.61 -10.77 13.10
C GLU A 348 7.28 -12.11 12.81
N LYS A 349 7.01 -13.15 13.60
CA LYS A 349 7.48 -14.51 13.34
C LYS A 349 9.00 -14.57 13.15
N THR A 350 9.73 -13.86 14.00
CA THR A 350 11.19 -13.90 14.03
C THR A 350 11.63 -14.59 15.32
N GLN A 351 12.73 -15.34 15.29
CA GLN A 351 13.19 -16.11 16.46
C GLN A 351 13.86 -15.21 17.52
N LEU A 352 13.36 -14.00 17.73
CA LEU A 352 13.88 -13.08 18.74
C LEU A 352 13.58 -13.61 20.13
N THR A 353 14.63 -13.70 20.94
CA THR A 353 14.58 -14.13 22.36
C THR A 353 14.79 -12.97 23.33
N GLU A 354 15.27 -11.83 22.83
CA GLU A 354 15.50 -10.61 23.59
C GLU A 354 14.70 -9.48 22.96
N PHE A 355 14.10 -8.63 23.80
CA PHE A 355 13.39 -7.46 23.31
C PHE A 355 14.43 -6.44 22.81
N PRO A 356 14.33 -5.93 21.57
CA PRO A 356 15.29 -4.97 21.02
C PRO A 356 15.03 -3.56 21.58
N ASP A 357 15.30 -3.42 22.87
CA ASP A 357 15.06 -2.23 23.70
C ASP A 357 15.75 -0.96 23.16
N PHE A 358 16.91 -1.12 22.51
CA PHE A 358 17.63 -0.05 21.82
C PHE A 358 16.80 0.70 20.77
N LEU A 359 15.77 0.07 20.17
CA LEU A 359 14.86 0.73 19.23
C LEU A 359 14.05 1.85 19.90
N LEU A 360 13.82 1.76 21.21
CA LEU A 360 13.09 2.78 21.97
C LEU A 360 13.85 4.11 22.06
N GLY A 361 15.15 4.11 21.76
CA GLY A 361 15.99 5.31 21.66
C GLY A 361 15.83 6.09 20.34
N ILE A 362 15.12 5.56 19.35
CA ILE A 362 14.93 6.23 18.05
C ILE A 362 13.94 7.39 18.20
N PRO A 363 14.34 8.66 18.00
CA PRO A 363 13.47 9.82 18.30
C PRO A 363 12.21 9.94 17.43
N SER A 364 12.29 9.47 16.18
CA SER A 364 11.19 9.51 15.21
C SER A 364 10.19 8.38 15.38
N LEU A 365 10.54 7.32 16.11
CA LEU A 365 9.72 6.12 16.26
C LEU A 365 8.45 6.46 17.05
N ARG A 366 7.31 5.93 16.57
CA ARG A 366 5.97 6.12 17.17
C ARG A 366 5.29 4.79 17.44
N SER A 367 5.45 3.82 16.54
CA SER A 367 4.77 2.54 16.65
C SER A 367 5.74 1.38 16.52
N LEU A 368 5.65 0.45 17.47
CA LEU A 368 6.54 -0.70 17.55
C LEU A 368 5.72 -1.98 17.75
N TYR A 369 5.81 -2.88 16.79
CA TYR A 369 5.00 -4.09 16.75
C TYR A 369 5.88 -5.35 16.76
N PHE A 370 5.68 -6.19 17.76
CA PHE A 370 6.25 -7.52 17.86
C PHE A 370 5.12 -8.54 17.95
N THR A 371 5.12 -9.51 17.05
CA THR A 371 4.10 -10.58 17.01
C THR A 371 4.76 -11.92 16.72
N ASP A 372 4.31 -12.98 17.38
CA ASP A 372 4.79 -14.36 17.12
C ASP A 372 6.32 -14.51 17.29
N ASN A 373 6.92 -13.78 18.23
CA ASN A 373 8.35 -13.90 18.55
C ASN A 373 8.56 -14.87 19.72
N GLY A 374 9.80 -15.28 19.96
CA GLY A 374 10.15 -16.13 21.10
C GLY A 374 9.84 -15.45 22.44
N PRO A 375 9.90 -16.21 23.56
CA PRO A 375 9.75 -15.61 24.89
C PRO A 375 10.83 -14.54 25.08
N PHE A 376 10.42 -13.29 25.27
CA PHE A 376 11.34 -12.20 25.54
C PHE A 376 11.94 -12.36 26.94
N THR A 377 13.26 -12.53 26.99
CA THR A 377 14.02 -12.33 28.21
C THR A 377 14.14 -10.84 28.49
N GLU A 378 13.81 -10.44 29.71
CA GLU A 378 13.85 -9.03 30.11
C GLU A 378 15.30 -8.55 30.23
N ASN A 379 15.65 -7.50 29.51
CA ASN A 379 16.92 -6.80 29.70
C ASN A 379 16.70 -5.70 30.75
N LYS A 380 17.39 -5.78 31.89
CA LYS A 380 17.25 -4.82 33.02
C LYS A 380 17.93 -3.46 32.76
N THR A 381 18.15 -3.12 31.50
CA THR A 381 18.73 -1.86 31.09
C THR A 381 17.74 -0.74 31.36
N ASN A 382 18.16 0.28 32.12
CA ASN A 382 17.38 1.49 32.34
C ASN A 382 17.13 2.16 30.99
N ILE A 383 15.91 2.00 30.47
CA ILE A 383 15.54 2.65 29.21
C ILE A 383 15.36 4.12 29.51
N SER A 384 15.99 4.95 28.70
CA SER A 384 15.97 6.38 28.89
C SER A 384 14.54 6.92 28.75
N ASN A 385 14.17 7.84 29.64
CA ASN A 385 12.84 8.48 29.76
C ASN A 385 12.41 9.32 28.52
N PHE A 386 13.05 9.13 27.37
CA PHE A 386 12.95 9.94 26.15
C PHE A 386 12.26 9.22 24.98
N SER A 387 11.72 8.01 25.18
CA SER A 387 11.01 7.30 24.11
C SER A 387 9.74 8.07 23.69
N ASN A 388 9.57 8.21 22.37
CA ASN A 388 8.39 8.83 21.76
C ASN A 388 7.37 7.80 21.26
N VAL A 389 7.51 6.53 21.65
CA VAL A 389 6.58 5.47 21.26
C VAL A 389 5.19 5.74 21.84
N GLU A 390 4.19 5.79 20.95
CA GLU A 390 2.78 5.98 21.24
C GLU A 390 2.01 4.66 21.15
N GLU A 391 2.48 3.71 20.33
CA GLU A 391 1.84 2.42 20.14
C GLU A 391 2.84 1.28 20.31
N LEU A 392 2.53 0.33 21.19
CA LEU A 392 3.34 -0.85 21.43
C LEU A 392 2.47 -2.10 21.33
N SER A 393 2.93 -3.06 20.55
CA SER A 393 2.34 -4.39 20.48
C SER A 393 3.38 -5.45 20.78
N ILE A 394 3.07 -6.35 21.70
CA ILE A 394 3.89 -7.52 22.02
C ILE A 394 2.95 -8.73 22.09
N ASN A 395 2.49 -9.19 20.92
CA ASN A 395 1.50 -10.25 20.81
C ASN A 395 2.17 -11.61 20.63
N ASN A 396 1.53 -12.67 21.12
CA ASN A 396 1.96 -14.06 20.95
C ASN A 396 3.47 -14.25 21.19
N SER A 397 3.97 -13.69 22.30
CA SER A 397 5.39 -13.72 22.67
C SER A 397 5.61 -14.47 23.99
N ALA A 398 4.65 -15.32 24.37
CA ALA A 398 4.66 -16.15 25.58
C ALA A 398 4.93 -15.38 26.90
N LEU A 399 4.63 -14.08 26.95
CA LEU A 399 4.88 -13.24 28.13
C LEU A 399 4.08 -13.72 29.34
N VAL A 400 4.74 -13.91 30.47
CA VAL A 400 4.10 -14.23 31.76
C VAL A 400 3.82 -12.98 32.60
N GLU A 401 4.56 -11.89 32.34
CA GLU A 401 4.40 -10.57 32.93
C GLU A 401 4.67 -9.48 31.89
N ILE A 402 4.24 -8.25 32.18
CA ILE A 402 4.56 -7.08 31.36
C ILE A 402 5.99 -6.63 31.70
N PRO A 403 6.90 -6.50 30.71
CA PRO A 403 8.27 -6.04 30.97
C PRO A 403 8.33 -4.64 31.62
N GLU A 404 9.30 -4.43 32.52
CA GLU A 404 9.45 -3.22 33.33
C GLU A 404 9.54 -1.94 32.51
N PHE A 405 10.20 -2.01 31.35
CA PHE A 405 10.38 -0.84 30.49
C PHE A 405 9.06 -0.27 29.98
N VAL A 406 8.01 -1.11 29.85
CA VAL A 406 6.70 -0.67 29.35
C VAL A 406 6.14 0.42 30.26
N PHE A 407 6.37 0.32 31.57
CA PHE A 407 5.92 1.31 32.57
C PHE A 407 6.67 2.65 32.47
N GLN A 408 7.76 2.72 31.71
CA GLN A 408 8.56 3.93 31.48
C GLN A 408 8.14 4.69 30.21
N LEU A 409 7.25 4.11 29.39
CA LEU A 409 6.81 4.70 28.12
C LEU A 409 5.75 5.80 28.35
N SER A 410 6.19 6.97 28.79
CA SER A 410 5.30 8.07 29.19
C SER A 410 4.38 8.62 28.08
N LYS A 411 4.70 8.36 26.80
CA LYS A 411 3.90 8.78 25.63
C LYS A 411 2.96 7.69 25.11
N LEU A 412 2.98 6.50 25.69
CA LEU A 412 2.21 5.36 25.22
C LEU A 412 0.70 5.63 25.33
N LYS A 413 0.01 5.50 24.21
CA LYS A 413 -1.45 5.62 24.05
C LYS A 413 -2.13 4.29 23.82
N LYS A 414 -1.45 3.36 23.15
CA LYS A 414 -2.00 2.06 22.77
C LYS A 414 -1.04 0.94 23.17
N LEU A 415 -1.55 -0.02 23.94
CA LEU A 415 -0.80 -1.20 24.35
C LEU A 415 -1.57 -2.47 24.01
N LEU A 416 -0.99 -3.28 23.12
CA LEU A 416 -1.52 -4.58 22.70
C LEU A 416 -0.60 -5.70 23.21
N VAL A 417 -1.11 -6.57 24.08
CA VAL A 417 -0.35 -7.69 24.65
C VAL A 417 -1.18 -8.96 24.54
N MET A 418 -1.69 -9.22 23.34
CA MET A 418 -2.63 -10.29 23.08
C MET A 418 -1.94 -11.65 22.95
N ASN A 419 -2.66 -12.74 23.22
CA ASN A 419 -2.20 -14.11 23.01
C ASN A 419 -0.92 -14.45 23.81
N ASN A 420 -0.78 -13.91 25.02
CA ASN A 420 0.35 -14.20 25.90
C ASN A 420 -0.08 -15.14 27.05
N ARG A 421 0.69 -15.18 28.15
CA ARG A 421 0.49 -16.06 29.29
C ARG A 421 0.28 -15.29 30.59
N LEU A 422 -0.19 -14.05 30.52
CA LEU A 422 -0.48 -13.22 31.70
C LEU A 422 -1.59 -13.90 32.53
N THR A 423 -1.34 -14.12 33.81
CA THR A 423 -2.30 -14.76 34.74
C THR A 423 -3.01 -13.76 35.64
N GLU A 424 -2.41 -12.57 35.82
CA GLU A 424 -2.94 -11.48 36.62
C GLU A 424 -3.05 -10.19 35.79
N PHE A 425 -3.96 -9.31 36.18
CA PHE A 425 -4.08 -8.00 35.56
C PHE A 425 -2.91 -7.08 35.98
N PRO A 426 -2.15 -6.49 35.05
CA PRO A 426 -0.94 -5.72 35.34
C PRO A 426 -1.25 -4.32 35.90
N LYS A 427 -1.45 -4.24 37.22
CA LYS A 427 -1.92 -3.03 37.93
C LYS A 427 -1.03 -1.79 37.73
N ARG A 428 0.27 -1.97 37.50
CA ARG A 428 1.23 -0.88 37.24
C ARG A 428 0.99 -0.15 35.92
N LEU A 429 0.19 -0.71 35.00
CA LEU A 429 -0.23 0.03 33.81
C LEU A 429 -1.01 1.31 34.16
N ALA A 430 -1.54 1.44 35.38
CA ALA A 430 -2.15 2.68 35.87
C ALA A 430 -1.16 3.87 35.93
N ASP A 431 0.15 3.60 35.90
CA ASP A 431 1.19 4.64 35.89
C ASP A 431 1.32 5.32 34.52
N LEU A 432 0.80 4.69 33.45
CA LEU A 432 0.83 5.20 32.08
C LEU A 432 -0.29 6.22 31.85
N LYS A 433 0.03 7.49 32.11
CA LYS A 433 -0.92 8.61 32.14
C LYS A 433 -1.54 8.99 30.79
N ASN A 434 -1.09 8.40 29.68
CA ASN A 434 -1.62 8.67 28.33
C ASN A 434 -2.24 7.42 27.69
N LEU A 435 -2.31 6.28 28.41
CA LEU A 435 -2.80 5.03 27.85
C LEU A 435 -4.32 5.07 27.68
N GLU A 436 -4.77 5.09 26.42
CA GLU A 436 -6.16 5.21 25.99
C GLU A 436 -6.74 3.84 25.58
N GLU A 437 -5.94 2.98 24.95
CA GLU A 437 -6.35 1.67 24.48
C GLU A 437 -5.47 0.57 25.09
N LEU A 438 -6.09 -0.36 25.80
CA LEU A 438 -5.42 -1.51 26.40
C LEU A 438 -6.10 -2.81 25.94
N ASN A 439 -5.35 -3.66 25.25
CA ASN A 439 -5.84 -4.98 24.85
C ASN A 439 -4.94 -6.09 25.39
N LEU A 440 -5.50 -6.89 26.29
CA LEU A 440 -4.88 -8.07 26.89
C LEU A 440 -5.64 -9.36 26.49
N GLY A 441 -6.31 -9.37 25.34
CA GLY A 441 -7.09 -10.51 24.89
C GLY A 441 -6.25 -11.78 24.66
N GLY A 442 -6.82 -12.97 24.85
CA GLY A 442 -6.09 -14.23 24.63
C GLY A 442 -5.03 -14.53 25.69
N ASN A 443 -5.21 -14.07 26.93
CA ASN A 443 -4.33 -14.37 28.06
C ASN A 443 -5.00 -15.36 29.04
N PHE A 444 -4.45 -15.50 30.25
CA PHE A 444 -4.99 -16.35 31.32
C PHE A 444 -5.44 -15.53 32.54
N ILE A 445 -5.80 -14.27 32.35
CA ILE A 445 -6.19 -13.36 33.42
C ILE A 445 -7.51 -13.85 34.04
N THR A 446 -7.54 -13.96 35.37
CA THR A 446 -8.68 -14.49 36.14
C THR A 446 -9.57 -13.41 36.74
N GLY A 447 -9.07 -12.18 36.90
CA GLY A 447 -9.83 -11.04 37.41
C GLY A 447 -9.07 -9.72 37.30
N ILE A 448 -9.78 -8.62 37.55
CA ILE A 448 -9.25 -7.24 37.55
C ILE A 448 -9.39 -6.57 38.92
N SER A 449 -9.42 -7.35 39.99
CA SER A 449 -9.62 -6.87 41.36
C SER A 449 -8.35 -6.32 41.99
N ASN A 450 -8.48 -5.73 43.19
CA ASN A 450 -7.36 -5.21 43.98
C ASN A 450 -6.55 -4.12 43.25
N LEU A 451 -7.20 -3.31 42.42
CA LEU A 451 -6.61 -2.12 41.79
C LEU A 451 -6.57 -0.98 42.80
N THR A 452 -5.38 -0.43 43.05
CA THR A 452 -5.16 0.65 44.02
C THR A 452 -5.12 2.04 43.38
N ARG A 453 -5.17 2.11 42.05
CA ARG A 453 -5.09 3.34 41.26
C ARG A 453 -6.11 3.29 40.12
N ALA A 454 -6.61 4.46 39.74
CA ALA A 454 -7.52 4.60 38.60
C ALA A 454 -6.74 4.64 37.26
N PHE A 455 -7.27 3.95 36.26
CA PHE A 455 -6.84 3.97 34.86
C PHE A 455 -7.53 5.14 34.16
N ALA A 456 -7.08 6.35 34.47
CA ALA A 456 -7.82 7.58 34.17
C ALA A 456 -7.96 7.89 32.67
N GLN A 457 -7.13 7.35 31.78
CA GLN A 457 -7.23 7.64 30.34
C GLN A 457 -7.82 6.51 29.51
N ILE A 458 -7.96 5.30 30.05
CA ILE A 458 -8.41 4.15 29.25
C ILE A 458 -9.85 4.38 28.79
N GLU A 459 -10.04 4.41 27.48
CA GLU A 459 -11.32 4.50 26.80
C GLU A 459 -11.74 3.15 26.20
N GLU A 460 -10.78 2.28 25.86
CA GLU A 460 -11.04 0.94 25.33
C GLU A 460 -10.25 -0.13 26.10
N LEU A 461 -10.97 -1.12 26.63
CA LEU A 461 -10.42 -2.22 27.39
C LEU A 461 -10.82 -3.57 26.76
N GLY A 462 -9.84 -4.23 26.15
CA GLY A 462 -9.94 -5.59 25.63
C GLY A 462 -9.41 -6.61 26.62
N LEU A 463 -10.29 -7.49 27.11
CA LEU A 463 -9.95 -8.64 27.97
C LEU A 463 -10.63 -9.92 27.47
N TYR A 464 -10.94 -10.01 26.19
CA TYR A 464 -11.58 -11.18 25.60
C TYR A 464 -10.67 -12.41 25.61
N GLU A 465 -11.24 -13.61 25.48
CA GLU A 465 -10.46 -14.87 25.46
C GLU A 465 -9.51 -15.00 26.65
N ASN A 466 -9.99 -14.66 27.84
CA ASN A 466 -9.28 -14.82 29.11
C ASN A 466 -10.02 -15.85 30.00
N ARG A 467 -9.70 -15.87 31.30
CA ARG A 467 -10.36 -16.73 32.29
C ARG A 467 -11.08 -15.91 33.37
N LEU A 468 -11.58 -14.73 33.01
CA LEU A 468 -12.21 -13.82 33.95
C LEU A 468 -13.45 -14.46 34.56
N THR A 469 -13.49 -14.55 35.89
CA THR A 469 -14.67 -15.01 36.66
C THR A 469 -15.46 -13.85 37.24
N SER A 470 -14.83 -12.68 37.39
CA SER A 470 -15.43 -11.44 37.90
C SER A 470 -14.80 -10.21 37.26
N LEU A 471 -15.58 -9.12 37.18
CA LEU A 471 -15.11 -7.78 36.80
C LEU A 471 -15.02 -6.83 38.01
N GLU A 472 -14.99 -7.36 39.23
CA GLU A 472 -14.77 -6.54 40.43
C GLU A 472 -13.53 -5.66 40.27
N GLY A 473 -13.68 -4.35 40.49
CA GLY A 473 -12.65 -3.35 40.22
C GLY A 473 -12.86 -2.53 38.96
N ILE A 474 -13.87 -2.84 38.13
CA ILE A 474 -14.16 -2.12 36.87
C ILE A 474 -14.39 -0.60 37.05
N ARG A 475 -14.84 -0.16 38.23
CA ARG A 475 -14.96 1.28 38.58
C ARG A 475 -13.65 2.07 38.46
N ASN A 476 -12.50 1.39 38.44
CA ASN A 476 -11.19 2.04 38.27
C ASN A 476 -10.92 2.48 36.83
N PHE A 477 -11.84 2.29 35.88
CA PHE A 477 -11.73 2.76 34.49
C PHE A 477 -12.79 3.83 34.19
N PRO A 478 -12.76 5.01 34.86
CA PRO A 478 -13.87 5.97 34.85
C PRO A 478 -14.19 6.58 33.48
N ASN A 479 -13.24 6.52 32.53
CA ASN A 479 -13.41 7.05 31.17
C ASN A 479 -13.69 5.98 30.11
N LEU A 480 -13.94 4.75 30.53
CA LEU A 480 -14.15 3.63 29.61
C LEU A 480 -15.39 3.84 28.74
N LYS A 481 -15.20 3.72 27.42
CA LYS A 481 -16.23 3.77 26.38
C LYS A 481 -16.55 2.38 25.82
N GLN A 482 -15.55 1.51 25.74
CA GLN A 482 -15.70 0.17 25.17
C GLN A 482 -15.12 -0.89 26.11
N LEU A 483 -15.95 -1.86 26.50
CA LEU A 483 -15.56 -3.01 27.30
C LEU A 483 -15.77 -4.30 26.49
N LEU A 484 -14.67 -4.95 26.11
CA LEU A 484 -14.67 -6.17 25.29
C LEU A 484 -14.19 -7.36 26.13
N VAL A 485 -15.12 -8.17 26.63
CA VAL A 485 -14.86 -9.28 27.58
C VAL A 485 -15.45 -10.61 27.10
N TRP A 486 -15.62 -10.76 25.79
CA TRP A 486 -16.17 -11.97 25.19
C TRP A 486 -15.26 -13.19 25.36
N ARG A 487 -15.81 -14.41 25.35
CA ARG A 487 -15.07 -15.67 25.63
C ARG A 487 -14.31 -15.63 26.97
N ASN A 488 -15.05 -15.45 28.06
CA ASN A 488 -14.54 -15.54 29.44
C ASN A 488 -15.43 -16.50 30.27
N GLU A 489 -15.25 -16.50 31.59
CA GLU A 489 -15.97 -17.37 32.52
C GLU A 489 -16.93 -16.59 33.44
N LEU A 490 -17.36 -15.39 33.04
CA LEU A 490 -18.21 -14.52 33.84
C LEU A 490 -19.59 -15.14 34.05
N GLU A 491 -20.02 -15.26 35.30
CA GLU A 491 -21.39 -15.70 35.65
C GLU A 491 -22.36 -14.53 35.85
N THR A 492 -21.81 -13.33 36.08
CA THR A 492 -22.56 -12.07 36.20
C THR A 492 -21.63 -10.87 35.94
N ILE A 493 -22.17 -9.66 36.05
CA ILE A 493 -21.39 -8.41 36.07
C ILE A 493 -21.53 -7.73 37.45
N PRO A 494 -20.55 -6.94 37.90
CA PRO A 494 -20.62 -6.21 39.17
C PRO A 494 -21.52 -4.98 39.08
N VAL A 495 -22.09 -4.53 40.20
CA VAL A 495 -22.95 -3.33 40.26
C VAL A 495 -22.19 -2.06 39.88
N GLU A 496 -20.88 -2.05 40.11
CA GLU A 496 -19.93 -1.00 39.77
C GLU A 496 -19.87 -0.67 38.28
N ILE A 497 -20.38 -1.53 37.39
CA ILE A 497 -20.50 -1.19 35.97
C ILE A 497 -21.36 0.07 35.76
N ALA A 498 -22.30 0.33 36.68
CA ALA A 498 -23.15 1.52 36.70
C ALA A 498 -22.37 2.83 36.92
N ASP A 499 -21.15 2.76 37.45
CA ASP A 499 -20.29 3.93 37.69
C ASP A 499 -19.66 4.44 36.38
N LEU A 500 -19.66 3.63 35.32
CA LEU A 500 -19.01 3.94 34.05
C LEU A 500 -19.90 4.82 33.14
N LYS A 501 -20.01 6.10 33.48
CA LYS A 501 -20.91 7.06 32.80
C LYS A 501 -20.57 7.37 31.33
N LYS A 502 -19.41 6.92 30.84
CA LYS A 502 -18.98 7.08 29.44
C LYS A 502 -19.10 5.80 28.62
N LEU A 503 -19.55 4.70 29.22
CA LEU A 503 -19.57 3.39 28.58
C LEU A 503 -20.63 3.36 27.47
N ILE A 504 -20.20 3.08 26.25
CA ILE A 504 -21.05 3.05 25.05
C ILE A 504 -21.34 1.60 24.64
N ARG A 505 -20.32 0.75 24.68
CA ARG A 505 -20.38 -0.64 24.20
C ARG A 505 -19.90 -1.61 25.24
N ILE A 506 -20.68 -2.67 25.44
CA ILE A 506 -20.35 -3.80 26.31
C ILE A 506 -20.52 -5.09 25.52
N ASP A 507 -19.42 -5.84 25.36
CA ASP A 507 -19.44 -7.16 24.71
C ASP A 507 -19.12 -8.27 25.71
N LEU A 508 -20.18 -8.98 26.13
CA LEU A 508 -20.17 -10.10 27.07
C LEU A 508 -20.42 -11.44 26.36
N THR A 509 -20.23 -11.50 25.04
CA THR A 509 -20.52 -12.68 24.23
C THR A 509 -19.72 -13.90 24.69
N LYS A 510 -20.30 -15.11 24.68
CA LYS A 510 -19.63 -16.37 25.06
C LYS A 510 -19.05 -16.35 26.48
N ASN A 511 -19.88 -15.99 27.46
CA ASN A 511 -19.58 -16.12 28.89
C ASN A 511 -20.48 -17.20 29.53
N ARG A 512 -20.61 -17.20 30.86
CA ARG A 512 -21.48 -18.12 31.62
C ARG A 512 -22.62 -17.37 32.30
N ILE A 513 -22.98 -16.18 31.79
CA ILE A 513 -23.94 -15.30 32.45
C ILE A 513 -25.31 -15.95 32.46
N SER A 514 -25.87 -16.18 33.64
CA SER A 514 -27.25 -16.63 33.81
C SER A 514 -28.14 -15.54 34.39
N ASN A 515 -27.56 -14.62 35.17
CA ASN A 515 -28.25 -13.51 35.82
C ASN A 515 -27.39 -12.24 35.76
N LEU A 516 -28.06 -11.08 35.72
CA LEU A 516 -27.43 -9.77 35.86
C LEU A 516 -27.85 -9.14 37.19
N PRO A 517 -27.00 -8.34 37.84
CA PRO A 517 -27.35 -7.69 39.10
C PRO A 517 -28.41 -6.60 38.90
N ASP A 518 -29.10 -6.22 39.96
CA ASP A 518 -29.80 -4.95 40.00
C ASP A 518 -28.78 -3.82 40.18
N LEU A 519 -28.59 -2.99 39.17
CA LEU A 519 -27.62 -1.89 39.21
C LEU A 519 -28.10 -0.70 40.04
N GLY A 520 -29.39 -0.61 40.40
CA GLY A 520 -29.96 0.54 41.13
C GLY A 520 -29.90 1.89 40.39
N MET A 521 -29.26 1.98 39.22
CA MET A 521 -29.10 3.18 38.39
C MET A 521 -29.23 2.86 36.90
N GLU A 522 -29.56 3.88 36.10
CA GLU A 522 -29.59 3.79 34.63
C GLU A 522 -28.21 4.00 34.01
N LEU A 523 -27.94 3.27 32.93
CA LEU A 523 -26.73 3.36 32.11
C LEU A 523 -27.05 4.12 30.82
N GLU A 524 -27.24 5.43 30.95
CA GLU A 524 -27.67 6.32 29.86
C GLU A 524 -26.71 6.34 28.67
N SER A 525 -25.42 6.11 28.86
CA SER A 525 -24.43 6.18 27.79
C SER A 525 -24.41 4.94 26.89
N VAL A 526 -24.88 3.79 27.39
CA VAL A 526 -24.74 2.51 26.70
C VAL A 526 -25.73 2.41 25.54
N LYS A 527 -25.19 2.08 24.36
CA LYS A 527 -25.92 1.93 23.10
C LYS A 527 -25.88 0.51 22.56
N GLU A 528 -24.82 -0.23 22.87
CA GLU A 528 -24.58 -1.57 22.34
C GLU A 528 -24.31 -2.56 23.47
N LEU A 529 -25.13 -3.61 23.54
CA LEU A 529 -25.00 -4.69 24.51
C LEU A 529 -25.07 -6.04 23.80
N SER A 530 -23.97 -6.80 23.88
CA SER A 530 -23.90 -8.16 23.34
C SER A 530 -23.81 -9.17 24.47
N LEU A 531 -24.81 -10.04 24.56
CA LEU A 531 -24.96 -11.11 25.56
C LEU A 531 -25.08 -12.49 24.87
N GLY A 532 -24.66 -12.60 23.61
CA GLY A 532 -24.80 -13.84 22.86
C GLY A 532 -23.98 -15.00 23.45
N GLY A 533 -24.41 -16.25 23.36
CA GLY A 533 -23.62 -17.40 23.82
C GLY A 533 -23.49 -17.51 25.34
N ASN A 534 -24.53 -17.13 26.10
CA ASN A 534 -24.55 -17.16 27.56
C ASN A 534 -25.55 -18.24 28.06
N ARG A 535 -25.90 -18.20 29.35
CA ARG A 535 -26.81 -19.15 30.02
C ARG A 535 -28.10 -18.46 30.47
N ILE A 536 -28.53 -17.42 29.73
CA ILE A 536 -29.70 -16.62 30.08
C ILE A 536 -30.97 -17.39 29.69
N SER A 537 -31.78 -17.74 30.68
CA SER A 537 -33.07 -18.43 30.49
C SER A 537 -34.28 -17.51 30.61
N LYS A 538 -34.11 -16.34 31.25
CA LYS A 538 -35.13 -15.28 31.35
C LYS A 538 -34.48 -13.92 31.19
N LEU A 539 -35.17 -13.00 30.54
CA LEU A 539 -34.70 -11.61 30.45
C LEU A 539 -34.82 -10.93 31.83
N PRO A 540 -33.71 -10.41 32.39
CA PRO A 540 -33.77 -9.75 33.69
C PRO A 540 -34.41 -8.36 33.57
N GLU A 541 -35.19 -7.97 34.59
CA GLU A 541 -35.80 -6.63 34.67
C GLU A 541 -34.77 -5.51 34.52
N PHE A 542 -33.54 -5.75 34.96
CA PHE A 542 -32.44 -4.81 34.84
C PHE A 542 -32.17 -4.33 33.39
N LEU A 543 -32.52 -5.09 32.34
CA LEU A 543 -32.33 -4.61 30.96
C LEU A 543 -33.05 -3.27 30.72
N VAL A 544 -34.14 -2.96 31.43
CA VAL A 544 -34.85 -1.67 31.29
C VAL A 544 -34.00 -0.46 31.68
N ARG A 545 -32.86 -0.66 32.35
CA ARG A 545 -31.91 0.39 32.77
C ARG A 545 -30.94 0.82 31.66
N PHE A 546 -31.12 0.34 30.43
CA PHE A 546 -30.41 0.79 29.23
C PHE A 546 -31.34 1.59 28.31
N PRO A 547 -31.77 2.81 28.70
CA PRO A 547 -32.81 3.55 27.97
C PRO A 547 -32.39 3.98 26.55
N ASN A 548 -31.08 4.02 26.28
CA ASN A 548 -30.51 4.48 25.02
C ASN A 548 -29.97 3.34 24.14
N LEU A 549 -30.30 2.09 24.46
CA LEU A 549 -29.84 0.93 23.70
C LEU A 549 -30.37 0.97 22.26
N SER A 550 -29.45 0.90 21.30
CA SER A 550 -29.74 0.82 19.86
C SER A 550 -29.46 -0.57 19.29
N SER A 551 -28.61 -1.36 19.93
CA SER A 551 -28.30 -2.74 19.52
C SER A 551 -28.25 -3.69 20.71
N LEU A 552 -29.04 -4.76 20.64
CA LEU A 552 -29.09 -5.83 21.63
C LEU A 552 -28.97 -7.20 20.97
N SER A 553 -27.96 -7.97 21.36
CA SER A 553 -27.82 -9.37 20.95
C SER A 553 -27.95 -10.30 22.14
N LEU A 554 -28.91 -11.22 22.06
CA LEU A 554 -29.20 -12.30 23.01
C LEU A 554 -29.16 -13.67 22.31
N SER A 555 -28.44 -13.77 21.19
CA SER A 555 -28.31 -15.02 20.43
C SER A 555 -27.68 -16.14 21.25
N ASP A 556 -27.91 -17.40 20.91
CA ASP A 556 -27.23 -18.55 21.52
C ASP A 556 -27.38 -18.56 23.06
N ASN A 557 -28.62 -18.40 23.55
CA ASN A 557 -28.97 -18.45 24.97
C ASN A 557 -30.02 -19.55 25.21
N GLN A 558 -30.66 -19.55 26.37
CA GLN A 558 -31.62 -20.57 26.81
C GLN A 558 -33.03 -19.97 26.97
N LEU A 559 -33.36 -18.93 26.19
CA LEU A 559 -34.65 -18.23 26.31
C LEU A 559 -35.78 -19.08 25.72
N GLU A 560 -36.76 -19.41 26.56
CA GLU A 560 -38.01 -20.08 26.15
C GLU A 560 -39.18 -19.09 26.02
N GLU A 561 -39.18 -18.07 26.88
CA GLU A 561 -40.17 -17.00 26.92
C GLU A 561 -39.50 -15.65 27.14
N LEU A 562 -40.14 -14.57 26.70
CA LEU A 562 -39.68 -13.21 26.93
C LEU A 562 -40.68 -12.46 27.83
N SER A 563 -40.17 -11.71 28.80
CA SER A 563 -40.99 -10.86 29.68
C SER A 563 -41.44 -9.57 29.00
N ASP A 564 -42.46 -8.91 29.58
CA ASP A 564 -43.02 -7.65 29.07
C ASP A 564 -42.16 -6.42 29.42
N LEU A 565 -40.91 -6.40 28.94
CA LEU A 565 -39.92 -5.36 29.23
C LEU A 565 -39.58 -4.46 28.03
N PHE A 566 -40.06 -4.81 26.83
CA PHE A 566 -39.64 -4.16 25.59
C PHE A 566 -40.17 -2.73 25.40
N GLY A 567 -41.12 -2.32 26.22
CA GLY A 567 -41.65 -0.96 26.21
C GLY A 567 -40.61 0.13 26.46
N ASN A 568 -39.49 -0.21 27.10
CA ASN A 568 -38.47 0.74 27.48
C ASN A 568 -37.41 0.99 26.39
N PHE A 569 -37.29 0.13 25.36
CA PHE A 569 -36.22 0.23 24.35
C PHE A 569 -36.66 0.97 23.09
N LYS A 570 -37.09 2.24 23.24
CA LYS A 570 -37.61 3.05 22.12
C LYS A 570 -36.58 3.35 21.02
N LYS A 571 -35.29 3.29 21.36
CA LYS A 571 -34.17 3.55 20.45
C LYS A 571 -33.57 2.28 19.83
N LEU A 572 -34.11 1.10 20.14
CA LEU A 572 -33.56 -0.16 19.64
C LEU A 572 -33.78 -0.27 18.13
N GLU A 573 -32.69 -0.46 17.39
CA GLU A 573 -32.67 -0.58 15.94
C GLU A 573 -32.34 -2.01 15.50
N TYR A 574 -31.50 -2.72 16.27
CA TYR A 574 -31.13 -4.11 16.05
C TYR A 574 -31.45 -4.96 17.28
N LEU A 575 -32.15 -6.09 17.07
CA LEU A 575 -32.46 -7.07 18.10
C LEU A 575 -32.27 -8.49 17.57
N SER A 576 -31.51 -9.30 18.30
CA SER A 576 -31.31 -10.71 17.94
C SER A 576 -31.58 -11.66 19.09
N PHE A 577 -32.43 -12.66 18.82
CA PHE A 577 -32.68 -13.84 19.66
C PHE A 577 -32.34 -15.14 18.93
N SER A 578 -31.44 -15.11 17.94
CA SER A 578 -31.08 -16.31 17.18
C SER A 578 -30.65 -17.46 18.08
N ASN A 579 -30.90 -18.71 17.70
CA ASN A 579 -30.46 -19.90 18.44
C ASN A 579 -30.94 -19.88 19.92
N ASN A 580 -32.24 -19.75 20.11
CA ASN A 580 -32.91 -19.89 21.42
C ASN A 580 -34.04 -20.93 21.30
N ALA A 581 -34.96 -20.97 22.26
CA ALA A 581 -36.08 -21.90 22.29
C ALA A 581 -37.45 -21.18 22.26
N LEU A 582 -37.50 -19.97 21.69
CA LEU A 582 -38.70 -19.13 21.66
C LEU A 582 -39.77 -19.71 20.73
N ALA A 583 -41.01 -19.76 21.19
CA ALA A 583 -42.18 -20.13 20.38
C ALA A 583 -43.14 -18.95 20.13
N SER A 584 -43.02 -17.87 20.89
CA SER A 584 -43.88 -16.68 20.79
C SER A 584 -43.11 -15.41 21.14
N LEU A 585 -43.74 -14.25 20.88
CA LEU A 585 -43.22 -12.93 21.28
C LEU A 585 -44.23 -12.25 22.22
N PRO A 586 -43.78 -11.46 23.20
CA PRO A 586 -44.65 -10.74 24.10
C PRO A 586 -45.29 -9.54 23.39
N VAL A 587 -46.46 -9.10 23.86
CA VAL A 587 -47.19 -7.97 23.26
C VAL A 587 -46.37 -6.69 23.29
N SER A 588 -45.55 -6.50 24.32
CA SER A 588 -44.64 -5.37 24.46
C SER A 588 -43.62 -5.23 23.33
N ILE A 589 -43.34 -6.28 22.53
CA ILE A 589 -42.43 -6.19 21.37
C ILE A 589 -42.89 -5.11 20.37
N ALA A 590 -44.21 -4.89 20.25
CA ALA A 590 -44.79 -3.87 19.37
C ALA A 590 -44.39 -2.44 19.75
N GLN A 591 -43.81 -2.23 20.93
CA GLN A 591 -43.39 -0.92 21.44
C GLN A 591 -41.99 -0.51 20.98
N LEU A 592 -41.27 -1.37 20.24
CA LEU A 592 -39.96 -1.11 19.65
C LEU A 592 -40.09 -0.24 18.38
N GLU A 593 -40.31 1.05 18.58
CA GLU A 593 -40.64 2.02 17.51
C GLU A 593 -39.51 2.28 16.50
N SER A 594 -38.26 1.97 16.88
CA SER A 594 -37.08 2.20 16.05
C SER A 594 -36.53 0.95 15.38
N LEU A 595 -37.12 -0.23 15.64
CA LEU A 595 -36.52 -1.50 15.23
C LEU A 595 -36.51 -1.63 13.71
N ASN A 596 -35.32 -1.80 13.16
CA ASN A 596 -35.07 -2.04 11.74
C ASN A 596 -34.85 -3.53 11.48
N ASP A 597 -34.07 -4.20 12.33
CA ASP A 597 -33.59 -5.54 12.07
C ASP A 597 -33.91 -6.47 13.27
N LEU A 598 -34.62 -7.55 12.99
CA LEU A 598 -35.03 -8.53 14.00
C LEU A 598 -34.60 -9.94 13.60
N SER A 599 -33.81 -10.58 14.46
CA SER A 599 -33.42 -11.97 14.28
C SER A 599 -34.12 -12.91 15.24
N LEU A 600 -34.84 -13.87 14.68
CA LEU A 600 -35.49 -14.99 15.36
C LEU A 600 -35.06 -16.34 14.75
N LYS A 601 -33.96 -16.34 14.00
CA LYS A 601 -33.38 -17.54 13.37
C LYS A 601 -33.18 -18.67 14.39
N ASN A 602 -33.45 -19.91 14.01
CA ASN A 602 -33.22 -21.11 14.82
C ASN A 602 -33.91 -21.02 16.20
N ASN A 603 -35.24 -21.02 16.17
CA ASN A 603 -36.13 -21.00 17.32
C ASN A 603 -37.27 -22.04 17.09
N LYS A 604 -38.37 -21.93 17.83
CA LYS A 604 -39.51 -22.85 17.80
C LYS A 604 -40.80 -22.19 17.27
N PHE A 605 -40.70 -21.15 16.45
CA PHE A 605 -41.88 -20.48 15.91
C PHE A 605 -42.60 -21.38 14.89
N GLY A 606 -43.86 -21.72 15.16
CA GLY A 606 -44.73 -22.45 14.21
C GLY A 606 -45.38 -21.55 13.16
N GLU A 607 -45.44 -20.25 13.41
CA GLU A 607 -45.99 -19.24 12.52
C GLU A 607 -45.20 -17.94 12.65
N ILE A 608 -45.35 -17.04 11.68
CA ILE A 608 -44.85 -15.67 11.81
C ILE A 608 -45.80 -14.92 12.75
N PRO A 609 -45.34 -14.39 13.90
CA PRO A 609 -46.23 -13.75 14.87
C PRO A 609 -46.91 -12.49 14.32
N GLU A 610 -48.24 -12.41 14.43
CA GLU A 610 -49.03 -11.26 13.94
C GLU A 610 -48.60 -9.92 14.57
N ILE A 611 -48.11 -9.94 15.82
CA ILE A 611 -47.65 -8.74 16.53
C ILE A 611 -46.55 -7.98 15.79
N LEU A 612 -45.76 -8.65 14.94
CA LEU A 612 -44.69 -8.05 14.14
C LEU A 612 -45.21 -6.99 13.17
N LYS A 613 -46.48 -7.05 12.74
CA LYS A 613 -47.07 -6.03 11.85
C LYS A 613 -47.14 -4.64 12.48
N LYS A 614 -47.03 -4.55 13.80
CA LYS A 614 -46.98 -3.27 14.53
C LYS A 614 -45.61 -2.58 14.44
N LEU A 615 -44.55 -3.29 14.07
CA LEU A 615 -43.19 -2.76 13.94
C LEU A 615 -43.02 -1.98 12.63
N LYS A 616 -43.43 -0.71 12.63
CA LYS A 616 -43.55 0.11 11.41
C LYS A 616 -42.23 0.41 10.70
N LYS A 617 -41.08 0.23 11.35
CA LYS A 617 -39.75 0.46 10.77
C LYS A 617 -38.98 -0.81 10.44
N LEU A 618 -39.54 -1.99 10.72
CA LEU A 618 -38.85 -3.26 10.48
C LEU A 618 -38.59 -3.44 8.99
N LYS A 619 -37.32 -3.60 8.62
CA LYS A 619 -36.81 -3.75 7.25
C LYS A 619 -36.33 -5.17 6.99
N GLU A 620 -35.68 -5.80 7.97
CA GLU A 620 -35.15 -7.15 7.84
C GLU A 620 -35.66 -8.05 8.97
N LEU A 621 -36.21 -9.20 8.58
CA LEU A 621 -36.73 -10.21 9.50
C LEU A 621 -36.11 -11.58 9.19
N TRP A 622 -35.35 -12.12 10.14
CA TRP A 622 -34.74 -13.45 10.02
C TRP A 622 -35.55 -14.49 10.80
N MET A 623 -36.27 -15.35 10.09
CA MET A 623 -37.06 -16.47 10.64
C MET A 623 -36.56 -17.84 10.13
N ASN A 624 -35.35 -17.89 9.55
CA ASN A 624 -34.74 -19.15 9.10
C ASN A 624 -34.70 -20.19 10.22
N ASP A 625 -34.71 -21.47 9.87
CA ASP A 625 -34.58 -22.59 10.82
C ASP A 625 -35.67 -22.58 11.92
N ASN A 626 -36.93 -22.42 11.54
CA ASN A 626 -38.08 -22.49 12.45
C ASN A 626 -39.08 -23.58 11.96
N GLN A 627 -40.30 -23.58 12.48
CA GLN A 627 -41.35 -24.56 12.15
C GLN A 627 -42.49 -23.92 11.34
N ILE A 628 -42.21 -22.86 10.58
CA ILE A 628 -43.23 -22.08 9.85
C ILE A 628 -43.77 -22.88 8.67
N SER A 629 -45.08 -23.10 8.63
CA SER A 629 -45.77 -23.81 7.55
C SER A 629 -46.44 -22.90 6.52
N GLU A 630 -46.74 -21.64 6.85
CA GLU A 630 -47.49 -20.75 5.97
C GLU A 630 -47.10 -19.25 6.07
N LEU A 631 -47.36 -18.52 4.98
CA LEU A 631 -47.26 -17.06 4.92
C LEU A 631 -48.61 -16.44 5.31
N PRO A 632 -48.66 -15.59 6.36
CA PRO A 632 -49.89 -14.93 6.76
C PRO A 632 -50.20 -13.69 5.92
N GLU A 633 -51.48 -13.36 5.77
CA GLU A 633 -51.94 -12.23 4.95
C GLU A 633 -51.50 -10.85 5.47
N PHE A 634 -51.27 -10.72 6.79
CA PHE A 634 -50.85 -9.47 7.40
C PHE A 634 -49.46 -8.98 6.94
N LEU A 635 -48.65 -9.80 6.26
CA LEU A 635 -47.40 -9.36 5.64
C LEU A 635 -47.65 -8.24 4.60
N SER A 636 -48.87 -8.11 4.08
CA SER A 636 -49.32 -6.97 3.26
C SER A 636 -49.34 -5.64 4.03
N GLU A 637 -49.51 -5.67 5.35
CA GLU A 637 -49.51 -4.50 6.23
C GLU A 637 -48.09 -4.00 6.58
N MET A 638 -47.08 -4.86 6.43
CA MET A 638 -45.68 -4.59 6.80
C MET A 638 -44.95 -3.74 5.74
N LYS A 639 -45.35 -2.48 5.59
CA LYS A 639 -44.91 -1.59 4.50
C LYS A 639 -43.41 -1.28 4.44
N ALA A 640 -42.69 -1.39 5.56
CA ALA A 640 -41.26 -1.12 5.65
C ALA A 640 -40.39 -2.36 5.42
N LEU A 641 -40.98 -3.57 5.52
CA LEU A 641 -40.25 -4.82 5.42
C LEU A 641 -39.75 -4.99 3.98
N ARG A 642 -38.45 -5.27 3.85
CA ARG A 642 -37.74 -5.41 2.56
C ARG A 642 -37.27 -6.83 2.36
N GLU A 643 -36.79 -7.47 3.41
CA GLU A 643 -36.30 -8.84 3.35
C GLU A 643 -36.90 -9.70 4.46
N LEU A 644 -37.41 -10.86 4.08
CA LEU A 644 -37.89 -11.90 4.98
C LEU A 644 -37.10 -13.19 4.68
N LYS A 645 -36.27 -13.62 5.62
CA LYS A 645 -35.52 -14.87 5.49
C LYS A 645 -36.29 -16.00 6.18
N ILE A 646 -36.68 -17.02 5.41
CA ILE A 646 -37.51 -18.16 5.83
C ILE A 646 -36.95 -19.52 5.39
N GLY A 647 -35.66 -19.57 5.05
CA GLY A 647 -34.93 -20.81 4.76
C GLY A 647 -35.09 -21.85 5.87
N ASN A 648 -34.97 -23.12 5.52
CA ASN A 648 -35.07 -24.26 6.45
C ASN A 648 -36.33 -24.26 7.34
N ASN A 649 -37.46 -23.81 6.78
CA ASN A 649 -38.79 -23.99 7.37
C ASN A 649 -39.63 -24.96 6.50
N PRO A 650 -40.66 -25.63 7.04
CA PRO A 650 -41.58 -26.45 6.25
C PRO A 650 -42.15 -25.72 5.02
N ILE A 651 -42.47 -24.44 5.15
CA ILE A 651 -42.95 -23.61 4.04
C ILE A 651 -41.94 -23.53 2.89
N ALA A 652 -40.63 -23.56 3.17
CA ALA A 652 -39.58 -23.38 2.17
C ALA A 652 -39.34 -24.61 1.28
N GLN A 653 -40.06 -25.73 1.47
CA GLN A 653 -39.93 -26.93 0.64
C GLN A 653 -40.27 -26.68 -0.84
N ASN A 654 -41.26 -25.82 -1.12
CA ASN A 654 -41.61 -25.40 -2.47
C ASN A 654 -41.38 -23.89 -2.66
N GLN A 655 -40.11 -23.50 -2.82
CA GLN A 655 -39.71 -22.10 -2.88
C GLN A 655 -40.43 -21.29 -3.97
N GLU A 656 -40.73 -21.89 -5.11
CA GLU A 656 -41.37 -21.19 -6.24
C GLU A 656 -42.83 -20.84 -5.94
N GLU A 657 -43.58 -21.80 -5.38
CA GLU A 657 -44.96 -21.56 -4.95
C GLU A 657 -45.03 -20.48 -3.87
N VAL A 658 -44.11 -20.51 -2.90
CA VAL A 658 -44.05 -19.51 -1.82
C VAL A 658 -43.68 -18.13 -2.35
N LYS A 659 -42.75 -18.04 -3.30
CA LYS A 659 -42.43 -16.76 -3.98
C LYS A 659 -43.65 -16.20 -4.70
N ASN A 660 -44.40 -17.04 -5.42
CA ASN A 660 -45.63 -16.62 -6.10
C ASN A 660 -46.70 -16.14 -5.12
N LYS A 661 -46.92 -16.88 -4.01
CA LYS A 661 -47.83 -16.47 -2.93
C LYS A 661 -47.38 -15.15 -2.30
N MET A 662 -46.08 -14.98 -2.06
CA MET A 662 -45.54 -13.74 -1.50
C MET A 662 -45.69 -12.56 -2.45
N ALA A 663 -45.52 -12.76 -3.76
CA ALA A 663 -45.73 -11.72 -4.75
C ALA A 663 -47.19 -11.22 -4.78
N GLN A 664 -48.15 -12.10 -4.48
CA GLN A 664 -49.57 -11.75 -4.34
C GLN A 664 -49.86 -11.00 -3.03
N ILE A 665 -49.22 -11.40 -1.92
CA ILE A 665 -49.41 -10.76 -0.61
C ILE A 665 -48.72 -9.39 -0.57
N ASN A 666 -47.45 -9.32 -0.93
CA ASN A 666 -46.64 -8.10 -0.93
C ASN A 666 -45.37 -8.26 -1.80
N SER A 667 -45.45 -7.75 -3.04
CA SER A 667 -44.37 -7.82 -4.04
C SER A 667 -43.10 -7.04 -3.70
N ARG A 668 -43.10 -6.23 -2.63
CA ARG A 668 -41.92 -5.45 -2.21
C ARG A 668 -40.98 -6.22 -1.28
N ILE A 669 -41.47 -7.28 -0.64
CA ILE A 669 -40.67 -8.10 0.27
C ILE A 669 -39.96 -9.17 -0.54
N THR A 670 -38.64 -9.18 -0.44
CA THR A 670 -37.80 -10.23 -1.00
C THR A 670 -37.73 -11.41 -0.02
N LEU A 671 -38.07 -12.60 -0.50
CA LEU A 671 -37.85 -13.83 0.27
C LEU A 671 -36.43 -14.33 0.07
N ASN A 672 -35.76 -14.64 1.17
CA ASN A 672 -34.48 -15.31 1.18
C ASN A 672 -34.62 -16.70 1.81
N PHE A 673 -34.10 -17.71 1.12
CA PHE A 673 -34.14 -19.10 1.56
C PHE A 673 -32.77 -19.62 2.01
N SER A 674 -31.74 -18.77 2.00
CA SER A 674 -30.37 -19.08 2.43
C SER A 674 -30.19 -18.99 3.94
#